data_AF-A0A165DI47-F1
#
_entry.id   AF-A0A165DI47-F1
#
_cell.length_a   1.000
_cell.length_b   1.000
_cell.length_c   1.000
_cell.angle_alpha   90.00
_cell.angle_beta   90.00
_cell.angle_gamma   90.00
#
_symmetry.space_group_name_H-M   'P 1'
#
loop_
_entity.id
_entity.type
_entity.pdbx_description
1 polymer ?
#
loop_
_entity_poly.entity_id
_entity_poly.type
_entity_poly.pdbx_seq_one_letter_code
_entity_poly.pdbx_strand_id
1 'polypeptide(L)'
;MANLSLPLDQASLVSIWLESILYGAVIPLFCFAVYIILHNRDGRGINKSMLLAATLMTLLATVHIFLNLARAFLGFIDNEMVPNGPNNYFNQLNDKATAGKFIVFTLQTVVGDMFNIYRLYMVWNRSWRVLLLPALIFVGSITTSAVSLSFMLTHSEGSVSPPEYNAIRVDALITAFLALLTLQPLVTSSLIGFRLVRTDRLVRGAAAAGGAQWSLLPVVRIVLDSAGAYVATMLTMVLLFVSANTAFFIVMEAVVPIVAITFCSIITRVASHASKLQSTPSNFQAGVSQPARQASHVQVAPERVPGRPRNGIRPDSIPTTPVWYGKGSRSRSGSPEMYAMPVVVRVSTERLSGIPDGVDSEQKVGVAVKKKRFNGVVELGVTAEGRLTPRRMTPLLTLQVVGQRLRQARLLHTTTIMSYDKIFIIGATGYIGGAVLHALLTAYPGKYQYTALVRSEKDFPVLERLGVKVIQGSSESLDVVERASSEADIVVNAADADGMELARAVVKGMEARSAAAGVGKVKPVLIHTSGTGVVTDKAGGKFTDFARKVWNDASEEDIKSIDPAEPHRDVDLMLFEAHTRDLINIHIIAPSTIVGVGRGPVRKLTQQLPNMVRAAVKHRTTYYVGEGTNIWMNVDIDDLEELYLLVLQHAITQAGEKNGSPYANFYWGSVNRHCWGEVAKTLAPLLFAKGLTDSPEAKSIEPGKEPLLNGTANNSVTKADRAFALGWKPKGKTLEEAIPEDVELTLALG
;
A
#
# COMPACT_ATOMS: atom_id res chain seq x y z
N MET A 1 -45.29 16.73 -41.06
CA MET A 1 -44.92 15.41 -41.65
C MET A 1 -45.91 14.39 -41.11
N ALA A 2 -46.11 13.23 -41.74
CA ALA A 2 -47.12 12.27 -41.29
C ALA A 2 -46.78 11.69 -39.90
N ASN A 3 -47.77 11.62 -39.01
CA ASN A 3 -47.59 11.05 -37.68
C ASN A 3 -47.47 9.52 -37.76
N LEU A 4 -46.24 9.00 -37.78
CA LEU A 4 -45.94 7.58 -37.61
C LEU A 4 -46.00 7.15 -36.11
N SER A 5 -47.03 7.62 -35.40
CA SER A 5 -47.30 7.22 -34.01
C SER A 5 -48.05 5.89 -33.99
N LEU A 6 -47.39 4.84 -33.52
CA LEU A 6 -48.04 3.55 -33.26
C LEU A 6 -49.13 3.70 -32.18
N PRO A 7 -50.32 3.11 -32.35
CA PRO A 7 -51.29 2.92 -31.27
C PRO A 7 -50.67 2.27 -30.01
N LEU A 8 -51.21 2.57 -28.82
CA LEU A 8 -50.57 2.18 -27.56
C LEU A 8 -50.64 0.68 -27.26
N ASP A 9 -51.68 0.01 -27.76
CA ASP A 9 -51.79 -1.45 -27.80
C ASP A 9 -50.70 -2.05 -28.71
N GLN A 10 -50.56 -1.57 -29.95
CA GLN A 10 -49.52 -2.04 -30.88
C GLN A 10 -48.10 -1.80 -30.32
N ALA A 11 -47.86 -0.63 -29.74
CA ALA A 11 -46.59 -0.32 -29.08
C ALA A 11 -46.32 -1.24 -27.87
N SER A 12 -47.35 -1.54 -27.06
CA SER A 12 -47.22 -2.46 -25.91
C SER A 12 -46.93 -3.90 -26.36
N LEU A 13 -47.56 -4.38 -27.44
CA LEU A 13 -47.29 -5.73 -27.95
C LEU A 13 -45.85 -5.87 -28.47
N VAL A 14 -45.35 -4.85 -29.17
CA VAL A 14 -43.95 -4.80 -29.66
C VAL A 14 -42.96 -4.67 -28.49
N SER A 15 -43.29 -3.90 -27.45
CA SER A 15 -42.40 -3.71 -26.30
C SER A 15 -42.21 -4.99 -25.48
N ILE A 16 -43.29 -5.75 -25.23
CA ILE A 16 -43.24 -7.04 -24.54
C ILE A 16 -42.40 -8.06 -25.32
N TRP A 17 -42.53 -8.09 -26.64
CA TRP A 17 -41.75 -9.01 -27.49
C TRP A 17 -40.24 -8.66 -27.47
N LEU A 18 -39.91 -7.37 -27.56
CA LEU A 18 -38.54 -6.87 -27.45
C LEU A 18 -37.94 -7.12 -26.06
N GLU A 19 -38.70 -6.86 -24.98
CA GLU A 19 -38.28 -7.14 -23.61
C GLU A 19 -38.01 -8.64 -23.43
N SER A 20 -38.87 -9.52 -23.95
CA SER A 20 -38.72 -10.97 -23.87
C SER A 20 -37.40 -11.47 -24.50
N ILE A 21 -37.03 -10.91 -25.66
CA ILE A 21 -35.76 -11.23 -26.34
C ILE A 21 -34.56 -10.77 -25.50
N LEU A 22 -34.62 -9.55 -24.96
CA LEU A 22 -33.55 -8.97 -24.14
C LEU A 22 -33.41 -9.72 -22.79
N TYR A 23 -34.52 -10.05 -22.14
CA TYR A 23 -34.55 -10.86 -20.92
C TYR A 23 -34.00 -12.27 -21.14
N GLY A 24 -34.26 -12.86 -22.31
CA GLY A 24 -33.62 -14.11 -22.76
C GLY A 24 -32.08 -14.05 -22.80
N ALA A 25 -31.49 -12.86 -22.99
CA ALA A 25 -30.05 -12.64 -22.89
C ALA A 25 -29.56 -12.34 -21.45
N VAL A 26 -30.42 -11.82 -20.56
CA VAL A 26 -30.07 -11.56 -19.15
C VAL A 26 -29.70 -12.86 -18.43
N ILE A 27 -30.53 -13.90 -18.55
CA ILE A 27 -30.36 -15.17 -17.82
C ILE A 27 -29.00 -15.85 -18.06
N PRO A 28 -28.54 -16.13 -19.29
CA PRO A 28 -27.23 -16.75 -19.51
C PRO A 28 -26.06 -15.86 -19.08
N LEU A 29 -26.17 -14.52 -19.23
CA LEU A 29 -25.16 -13.58 -18.75
C LEU A 29 -25.07 -13.54 -17.23
N PHE A 30 -26.21 -13.60 -16.52
CA PHE A 30 -26.28 -13.71 -15.07
C PHE A 30 -25.66 -15.02 -14.59
N CYS A 31 -26.06 -16.16 -15.15
CA CYS A 31 -25.51 -17.47 -14.78
C CYS A 31 -23.98 -17.52 -14.98
N PHE A 32 -23.46 -16.95 -16.07
CA PHE A 32 -22.01 -16.90 -16.30
C PHE A 32 -21.29 -15.91 -15.37
N ALA A 33 -21.89 -14.76 -15.05
CA ALA A 33 -21.37 -13.82 -14.05
C ALA A 33 -21.31 -14.44 -12.64
N VAL A 34 -22.35 -15.16 -12.23
CA VAL A 34 -22.40 -15.90 -10.95
C VAL A 34 -21.35 -17.01 -10.93
N TYR A 35 -21.24 -17.81 -12.00
CA TYR A 35 -20.22 -18.85 -12.12
C TYR A 35 -18.80 -18.29 -11.90
N ILE A 36 -18.48 -17.16 -12.55
CA ILE A 36 -17.19 -16.45 -12.42
C ILE A 36 -16.96 -15.95 -10.98
N ILE A 37 -17.98 -15.37 -10.34
CA ILE A 37 -17.87 -14.84 -8.97
C ILE A 37 -17.68 -15.95 -7.94
N LEU A 38 -18.28 -17.12 -8.15
CA LEU A 38 -18.18 -18.27 -7.23
C LEU A 38 -16.89 -19.09 -7.47
N HIS A 39 -16.44 -19.26 -8.71
CA HIS A 39 -15.22 -20.00 -9.07
C HIS A 39 -13.98 -19.07 -9.17
N ASN A 40 -13.93 -18.01 -8.35
CA ASN A 40 -12.89 -16.99 -8.44
C ASN A 40 -11.51 -17.54 -8.05
N ARG A 41 -10.64 -17.75 -9.05
CA ARG A 41 -9.33 -18.42 -8.88
C ARG A 41 -8.28 -17.61 -8.13
N ASP A 42 -8.45 -16.29 -8.01
CA ASP A 42 -7.44 -15.37 -7.49
C ASP A 42 -7.26 -15.42 -5.95
N GLY A 43 -7.95 -16.33 -5.24
CA GLY A 43 -7.92 -16.44 -3.77
C GLY A 43 -8.59 -15.29 -3.01
N ARG A 44 -8.88 -14.17 -3.69
CA ARG A 44 -9.70 -13.07 -3.19
C ARG A 44 -11.14 -13.55 -3.06
N GLY A 45 -11.64 -13.67 -1.82
CA GLY A 45 -12.93 -14.29 -1.52
C GLY A 45 -14.13 -13.62 -2.21
N ILE A 46 -15.23 -14.38 -2.33
CA ILE A 46 -16.45 -14.04 -3.07
C ILE A 46 -16.85 -12.57 -2.84
N ASN A 47 -16.91 -11.79 -3.91
CA ASN A 47 -17.31 -10.38 -3.85
C ASN A 47 -18.83 -10.25 -3.65
N LYS A 48 -19.26 -10.33 -2.39
CA LYS A 48 -20.68 -10.35 -1.98
C LYS A 48 -21.48 -9.16 -2.51
N SER A 49 -20.89 -7.97 -2.67
CA SER A 49 -21.64 -6.81 -3.20
C SER A 49 -21.87 -6.88 -4.71
N MET A 50 -20.92 -7.44 -5.47
CA MET A 50 -21.14 -7.72 -6.91
C MET A 50 -22.18 -8.84 -7.12
N LEU A 51 -22.14 -9.89 -6.30
CA LEU A 51 -23.14 -10.96 -6.35
C LEU A 51 -24.54 -10.46 -5.99
N LEU A 52 -24.66 -9.68 -4.91
CA LEU A 52 -25.93 -9.10 -4.47
C LEU A 52 -26.55 -8.20 -5.55
N ALA A 53 -25.76 -7.31 -6.15
CA ALA A 53 -26.22 -6.44 -7.23
C ALA A 53 -26.63 -7.25 -8.49
N ALA A 54 -25.85 -8.27 -8.88
CA ALA A 54 -26.20 -9.15 -10.01
C ALA A 54 -27.57 -9.83 -9.81
N THR A 55 -27.77 -10.43 -8.63
CA THR A 55 -29.00 -11.15 -8.28
C THR A 55 -30.18 -10.20 -8.17
N LEU A 56 -30.01 -9.03 -7.54
CA LEU A 56 -31.08 -8.05 -7.38
C LEU A 56 -31.53 -7.44 -8.72
N MET A 57 -30.58 -7.10 -9.61
CA MET A 57 -30.91 -6.54 -10.93
C MET A 57 -31.52 -7.57 -11.89
N THR A 58 -31.19 -8.85 -11.71
CA THR A 58 -31.84 -9.94 -12.44
C THR A 58 -33.26 -10.18 -11.91
N LEU A 59 -33.43 -10.24 -10.57
CA LEU A 59 -34.73 -10.41 -9.92
C LEU A 59 -35.71 -9.28 -10.29
N LEU A 60 -35.26 -8.02 -10.28
CA LEU A 60 -36.09 -6.88 -10.69
C LEU A 60 -36.50 -6.97 -12.16
N ALA A 61 -35.59 -7.40 -13.06
CA ALA A 61 -35.94 -7.67 -14.46
C ALA A 61 -36.96 -8.82 -14.60
N THR A 62 -36.83 -9.88 -13.79
CA THR A 62 -37.83 -10.97 -13.74
C THR A 62 -39.20 -10.47 -13.31
N VAL A 63 -39.29 -9.65 -12.26
CA VAL A 63 -40.57 -9.07 -11.81
C VAL A 63 -41.17 -8.15 -12.88
N HIS A 64 -40.34 -7.36 -13.57
CA HIS A 64 -40.79 -6.43 -14.61
C HIS A 64 -41.47 -7.15 -15.79
N ILE A 65 -40.82 -8.17 -16.36
CA ILE A 65 -41.41 -8.94 -17.48
C ILE A 65 -42.66 -9.72 -17.06
N PHE A 66 -42.75 -10.21 -15.81
CA PHE A 66 -43.98 -10.83 -15.30
C PHE A 66 -45.13 -9.82 -15.12
N LEU A 67 -44.85 -8.59 -14.68
CA LEU A 67 -45.85 -7.52 -14.63
C LEU A 67 -46.33 -7.14 -16.04
N ASN A 68 -45.42 -7.08 -17.02
CA ASN A 68 -45.77 -6.82 -18.42
C ASN A 68 -46.61 -7.94 -19.03
N LEU A 69 -46.25 -9.21 -18.78
CA LEU A 69 -47.05 -10.36 -19.21
C LEU A 69 -48.46 -10.36 -18.58
N ALA A 70 -48.56 -10.14 -17.27
CA ALA A 70 -49.86 -10.04 -16.59
C ALA A 70 -50.72 -8.89 -17.16
N ARG A 71 -50.12 -7.73 -17.42
CA ARG A 71 -50.79 -6.60 -18.06
C ARG A 71 -51.22 -6.90 -19.50
N ALA A 72 -50.51 -7.76 -20.22
CA ALA A 72 -50.90 -8.20 -21.56
C ALA A 72 -52.20 -9.01 -21.54
N PHE A 73 -52.37 -9.93 -20.58
CA PHE A 73 -53.63 -10.66 -20.41
C PHE A 73 -54.79 -9.70 -20.08
N LEU A 74 -54.63 -8.85 -19.07
CA LEU A 74 -55.64 -7.85 -18.68
C LEU A 74 -56.02 -6.91 -19.84
N GLY A 75 -55.03 -6.47 -20.63
CA GLY A 75 -55.23 -5.51 -21.71
C GLY A 75 -55.79 -6.09 -23.00
N PHE A 76 -55.31 -7.25 -23.44
CA PHE A 76 -55.71 -7.82 -24.74
C PHE A 76 -56.84 -8.85 -24.69
N ILE A 77 -57.00 -9.56 -23.57
CA ILE A 77 -57.98 -10.65 -23.45
C ILE A 77 -59.17 -10.17 -22.62
N ASP A 78 -58.96 -9.73 -21.38
CA ASP A 78 -60.07 -9.35 -20.49
C ASP A 78 -60.83 -8.09 -20.95
N ASN A 79 -60.22 -7.29 -21.83
CA ASN A 79 -60.82 -6.12 -22.48
C ASN A 79 -61.14 -6.31 -23.98
N GLU A 80 -61.03 -7.53 -24.54
CA GLU A 80 -61.27 -7.82 -25.96
C GLU A 80 -62.67 -7.39 -26.43
N MET A 81 -63.69 -7.64 -25.61
CA MET A 81 -65.10 -7.35 -25.91
C MET A 81 -65.48 -5.86 -25.83
N VAL A 82 -64.55 -4.98 -25.44
CA VAL A 82 -64.80 -3.54 -25.32
C VAL A 82 -64.30 -2.83 -26.59
N PRO A 83 -65.11 -1.97 -27.26
CA PRO A 83 -64.62 -1.18 -28.40
C PRO A 83 -63.40 -0.33 -28.03
N ASN A 84 -62.28 -0.54 -28.73
CA ASN A 84 -60.95 0.02 -28.42
C ASN A 84 -60.43 -0.30 -27.00
N GLY A 85 -60.96 -1.35 -26.35
CA GLY A 85 -60.65 -1.77 -24.98
C GLY A 85 -59.16 -1.84 -24.64
N PRO A 86 -58.33 -2.56 -25.41
CA PRO A 86 -56.89 -2.64 -25.15
C PRO A 86 -56.20 -1.28 -25.15
N ASN A 87 -56.43 -0.46 -26.19
CA ASN A 87 -55.85 0.88 -26.28
C ASN A 87 -56.37 1.80 -25.16
N ASN A 88 -57.63 1.68 -24.74
CA ASN A 88 -58.18 2.41 -23.61
C ASN A 88 -57.53 2.00 -22.28
N TYR A 89 -57.28 0.70 -22.06
CA TYR A 89 -56.60 0.18 -20.87
C TYR A 89 -55.11 0.54 -20.80
N PHE A 90 -54.40 0.56 -21.93
CA PHE A 90 -53.00 1.02 -21.96
C PHE A 90 -52.87 2.56 -21.79
N ASN A 91 -53.93 3.34 -22.07
CA ASN A 91 -53.98 4.77 -21.72
C ASN A 91 -54.20 5.05 -20.22
N GLN A 92 -54.61 4.06 -19.40
CA GLN A 92 -54.87 4.28 -17.97
C GLN A 92 -53.56 4.32 -17.15
N LEU A 93 -53.04 5.53 -16.96
CA LEU A 93 -51.80 5.79 -16.23
C LEU A 93 -51.91 5.49 -14.71
N ASN A 94 -53.10 5.63 -14.11
CA ASN A 94 -53.31 5.35 -12.68
C ASN A 94 -53.67 3.88 -12.35
N ASP A 95 -53.54 2.96 -13.30
CA ASP A 95 -53.66 1.54 -12.96
C ASP A 95 -52.51 1.08 -12.03
N LYS A 96 -52.83 0.16 -11.11
CA LYS A 96 -51.89 -0.39 -10.13
C LYS A 96 -50.74 -1.15 -10.79
N ALA A 97 -50.93 -1.77 -11.97
CA ALA A 97 -49.83 -2.35 -12.73
C ALA A 97 -48.95 -1.29 -13.43
N THR A 98 -49.51 -0.13 -13.84
CA THR A 98 -48.70 1.01 -14.30
C THR A 98 -47.76 1.48 -13.19
N ALA A 99 -48.30 1.74 -12.00
CA ALA A 99 -47.51 2.16 -10.85
C ALA A 99 -46.48 1.09 -10.43
N GLY A 100 -46.87 -0.20 -10.41
CA GLY A 100 -45.98 -1.32 -10.12
C GLY A 100 -44.79 -1.40 -11.07
N LYS A 101 -45.01 -1.25 -12.39
CA LYS A 101 -43.94 -1.18 -13.38
C LYS A 101 -43.00 0.00 -13.13
N PHE A 102 -43.54 1.21 -12.93
CA PHE A 102 -42.72 2.41 -12.70
C PHE A 102 -41.86 2.30 -11.42
N ILE A 103 -42.37 1.66 -10.38
CA ILE A 103 -41.62 1.33 -9.16
C ILE A 103 -40.48 0.36 -9.48
N VAL A 104 -40.74 -0.74 -10.20
CA VAL A 104 -39.70 -1.73 -10.53
C VAL A 104 -38.63 -1.15 -11.46
N PHE A 105 -39.02 -0.33 -12.45
CA PHE A 105 -38.11 0.45 -13.30
C PHE A 105 -37.21 1.37 -12.44
N THR A 106 -37.79 2.11 -11.50
CA THR A 106 -37.05 3.02 -10.62
C THR A 106 -36.11 2.26 -9.68
N LEU A 107 -36.52 1.10 -9.15
CA LEU A 107 -35.65 0.24 -8.34
C LEU A 107 -34.48 -0.31 -9.16
N GLN A 108 -34.71 -0.72 -10.41
CA GLN A 108 -33.67 -1.23 -11.29
C GLN A 108 -32.58 -0.18 -11.57
N THR A 109 -32.98 1.06 -11.87
CA THR A 109 -32.05 2.16 -12.13
C THR A 109 -31.32 2.59 -10.85
N VAL A 110 -32.02 2.69 -9.71
CA VAL A 110 -31.43 2.99 -8.40
C VAL A 110 -30.34 1.98 -8.01
N VAL A 111 -30.59 0.67 -8.18
CA VAL A 111 -29.58 -0.38 -7.87
C VAL A 111 -28.37 -0.28 -8.79
N GLY A 112 -28.58 -0.04 -10.09
CA GLY A 112 -27.50 0.18 -11.06
C GLY A 112 -26.64 1.42 -10.73
N ASP A 113 -27.27 2.53 -10.37
CA ASP A 113 -26.59 3.79 -10.04
C ASP A 113 -25.84 3.70 -8.71
N MET A 114 -26.42 3.11 -7.67
CA MET A 114 -25.71 2.83 -6.40
C MET A 114 -24.43 2.01 -6.64
N PHE A 115 -24.50 1.01 -7.52
CA PHE A 115 -23.34 0.21 -7.88
C PHE A 115 -22.29 0.99 -8.69
N ASN A 116 -22.71 1.87 -9.60
CA ASN A 116 -21.79 2.73 -10.37
C ASN A 116 -21.11 3.78 -9.47
N ILE A 117 -21.81 4.35 -8.49
CA ILE A 117 -21.23 5.22 -7.44
C ILE A 117 -20.22 4.44 -6.60
N TYR A 118 -20.56 3.22 -6.16
CA TYR A 118 -19.64 2.36 -5.40
C TYR A 118 -18.39 1.97 -6.20
N ARG A 119 -18.53 1.65 -7.50
CA ARG A 119 -17.39 1.41 -8.40
C ARG A 119 -16.51 2.64 -8.56
N LEU A 120 -17.12 3.83 -8.70
CA LEU A 120 -16.37 5.09 -8.78
C LEU A 120 -15.56 5.34 -7.50
N TYR A 121 -16.16 5.15 -6.33
CA TYR A 121 -15.49 5.23 -5.02
C TYR A 121 -14.28 4.29 -4.93
N MET A 122 -14.44 3.03 -5.34
CA MET A 122 -13.35 2.04 -5.32
C MET A 122 -12.23 2.37 -6.33
N VAL A 123 -12.57 2.79 -7.56
CA VAL A 123 -11.60 3.18 -8.60
C VAL A 123 -10.81 4.45 -8.22
N TRP A 124 -11.41 5.33 -7.42
CA TRP A 124 -10.76 6.54 -6.89
C TRP A 124 -10.21 6.36 -5.46
N ASN A 125 -9.76 5.14 -5.12
CA ASN A 125 -9.12 4.78 -3.85
C ASN A 125 -9.86 5.32 -2.61
N ARG A 126 -11.18 5.09 -2.55
CA ARG A 126 -12.06 5.49 -1.44
C ARG A 126 -12.10 7.01 -1.17
N SER A 127 -11.76 7.85 -2.14
CA SER A 127 -11.88 9.32 -1.98
C SER A 127 -13.32 9.80 -2.16
N TRP A 128 -13.90 10.35 -1.09
CA TRP A 128 -15.30 10.81 -1.07
C TRP A 128 -15.58 12.03 -1.96
N ARG A 129 -14.58 12.88 -2.20
CA ARG A 129 -14.72 14.14 -2.96
C ARG A 129 -15.25 13.93 -4.39
N VAL A 130 -14.93 12.80 -5.01
CA VAL A 130 -15.35 12.44 -6.38
C VAL A 130 -16.83 12.04 -6.44
N LEU A 131 -17.44 11.69 -5.31
CA LEU A 131 -18.83 11.25 -5.24
C LEU A 131 -19.84 12.40 -5.18
N LEU A 132 -19.42 13.62 -4.88
CA LEU A 132 -20.34 14.75 -4.63
C LEU A 132 -21.30 15.01 -5.80
N LEU A 133 -20.80 15.02 -7.03
CA LEU A 133 -21.61 15.23 -8.23
C LEU A 133 -22.53 14.02 -8.54
N PRO A 134 -22.03 12.77 -8.63
CA PRO A 134 -22.90 11.60 -8.80
C PRO A 134 -23.92 11.38 -7.68
N ALA A 135 -23.61 11.74 -6.44
CA ALA A 135 -24.56 11.65 -5.33
C ALA A 135 -25.67 12.70 -5.44
N LEU A 136 -25.34 13.93 -5.86
CA LEU A 136 -26.32 14.98 -6.10
C LEU A 136 -27.28 14.60 -7.24
N ILE A 137 -26.76 14.07 -8.35
CA ILE A 137 -27.57 13.60 -9.49
C ILE A 137 -28.49 12.45 -9.06
N PHE A 138 -27.99 11.49 -8.28
CA PHE A 138 -28.74 10.35 -7.75
C PHE A 138 -29.86 10.74 -6.77
N VAL A 139 -29.63 11.70 -5.88
CA VAL A 139 -30.70 12.28 -5.05
C VAL A 139 -31.72 13.01 -5.93
N GLY A 140 -31.28 13.68 -6.98
CA GLY A 140 -32.15 14.31 -7.98
C GLY A 140 -33.03 13.32 -8.74
N SER A 141 -32.50 12.18 -9.21
CA SER A 141 -33.28 11.18 -9.94
C SER A 141 -34.29 10.47 -9.03
N ILE A 142 -33.93 10.16 -7.78
CA ILE A 142 -34.88 9.58 -6.80
C ILE A 142 -35.99 10.58 -6.47
N THR A 143 -35.68 11.84 -6.21
CA THR A 143 -36.70 12.85 -5.85
C THR A 143 -37.63 13.17 -7.01
N THR A 144 -37.12 13.33 -8.24
CA THR A 144 -37.95 13.56 -9.43
C THR A 144 -38.82 12.34 -9.77
N SER A 145 -38.32 11.11 -9.64
CA SER A 145 -39.13 9.89 -9.80
C SER A 145 -40.24 9.78 -8.74
N ALA A 146 -39.90 9.93 -7.45
CA ALA A 146 -40.87 9.80 -6.36
C ALA A 146 -42.01 10.85 -6.44
N VAL A 147 -41.68 12.09 -6.83
CA VAL A 147 -42.68 13.13 -7.07
C VAL A 147 -43.53 12.80 -8.30
N SER A 148 -42.94 12.33 -9.40
CA SER A 148 -43.68 11.92 -10.60
C SER A 148 -44.67 10.78 -10.32
N LEU A 149 -44.24 9.75 -9.56
CA LEU A 149 -45.10 8.66 -9.11
C LEU A 149 -46.22 9.15 -8.20
N SER A 150 -45.93 10.08 -7.29
CA SER A 150 -46.96 10.69 -6.43
C SER A 150 -48.01 11.46 -7.24
N PHE A 151 -47.61 12.20 -8.28
CA PHE A 151 -48.56 12.86 -9.20
C PHE A 151 -49.43 11.84 -9.95
N MET A 152 -48.83 10.79 -10.54
CA MET A 152 -49.58 9.74 -11.24
C MET A 152 -50.60 9.03 -10.33
N LEU A 153 -50.23 8.71 -9.09
CA LEU A 153 -51.09 8.02 -8.12
C LEU A 153 -52.19 8.87 -7.48
N THR A 154 -52.06 10.21 -7.51
CA THR A 154 -53.02 11.13 -6.85
C THR A 154 -54.02 11.75 -7.80
N HIS A 155 -53.79 11.69 -9.12
CA HIS A 155 -54.64 12.35 -10.12
C HIS A 155 -55.71 11.42 -10.71
N SER A 156 -56.41 10.69 -9.83
CA SER A 156 -57.77 10.19 -10.10
C SER A 156 -58.81 11.15 -9.55
N GLU A 157 -59.70 11.62 -10.42
CA GLU A 157 -61.04 12.13 -10.08
C GLU A 157 -61.12 13.25 -9.02
N GLY A 158 -60.99 14.52 -9.46
CA GLY A 158 -61.50 15.66 -8.69
C GLY A 158 -60.63 16.92 -8.55
N SER A 159 -59.43 16.98 -9.15
CA SER A 159 -58.55 18.15 -9.01
C SER A 159 -59.07 19.40 -9.76
N VAL A 160 -59.21 20.52 -9.04
CA VAL A 160 -59.82 21.80 -9.53
C VAL A 160 -58.93 22.61 -10.49
N SER A 161 -57.77 22.09 -10.89
CA SER A 161 -56.84 22.77 -11.82
C SER A 161 -57.15 22.45 -13.29
N PRO A 162 -56.87 23.38 -14.25
CA PRO A 162 -56.95 23.08 -15.68
C PRO A 162 -56.06 21.88 -16.07
N PRO A 163 -56.56 20.90 -16.85
CA PRO A 163 -55.80 19.68 -17.17
C PRO A 163 -54.43 19.94 -17.80
N GLU A 164 -54.36 20.91 -18.72
CA GLU A 164 -53.15 21.31 -19.46
C GLU A 164 -52.03 21.77 -18.52
N TYR A 165 -52.36 22.51 -17.46
CA TYR A 165 -51.37 23.05 -16.51
C TYR A 165 -50.71 21.95 -15.67
N ASN A 166 -51.47 20.91 -15.32
CA ASN A 166 -50.94 19.77 -14.57
C ASN A 166 -50.13 18.84 -15.49
N ALA A 167 -50.56 18.63 -16.74
CA ALA A 167 -49.80 17.86 -17.74
C ALA A 167 -48.39 18.44 -17.96
N ILE A 168 -48.28 19.75 -18.23
CA ILE A 168 -46.99 20.44 -18.42
C ILE A 168 -46.04 20.26 -17.23
N ARG A 169 -46.56 20.22 -15.99
CA ARG A 169 -45.76 19.96 -14.78
C ARG A 169 -45.27 18.51 -14.70
N VAL A 170 -46.10 17.54 -15.05
CA VAL A 170 -45.72 16.11 -15.05
C VAL A 170 -44.70 15.84 -16.15
N ASP A 171 -44.88 16.37 -17.35
CA ASP A 171 -43.93 16.22 -18.46
C ASP A 171 -42.56 16.84 -18.14
N ALA A 172 -42.54 18.00 -17.46
CA ALA A 172 -41.31 18.62 -16.99
C ALA A 172 -40.59 17.78 -15.91
N LEU A 173 -41.33 17.18 -14.98
CA LEU A 173 -40.79 16.29 -13.94
C LEU A 173 -40.22 14.99 -14.54
N ILE A 174 -40.94 14.38 -15.48
CA ILE A 174 -40.48 13.19 -16.21
C ILE A 174 -39.25 13.53 -17.06
N THR A 175 -39.25 14.65 -17.79
CA THR A 175 -38.08 15.12 -18.56
C THR A 175 -36.86 15.31 -17.65
N ALA A 176 -37.03 15.92 -16.47
CA ALA A 176 -35.96 16.08 -15.50
C ALA A 176 -35.44 14.72 -14.97
N PHE A 177 -36.33 13.77 -14.67
CA PHE A 177 -35.96 12.41 -14.26
C PHE A 177 -35.16 11.68 -15.34
N LEU A 178 -35.65 11.66 -16.58
CA LEU A 178 -34.99 11.01 -17.72
C LEU A 178 -33.63 11.66 -18.04
N ALA A 179 -33.51 12.98 -17.91
CA ALA A 179 -32.25 13.70 -18.09
C ALA A 179 -31.21 13.36 -17.01
N LEU A 180 -31.61 13.30 -15.72
CA LEU A 180 -30.74 12.92 -14.62
C LEU A 180 -30.32 11.43 -14.73
N LEU A 181 -31.25 10.56 -15.10
CA LEU A 181 -30.99 9.14 -15.38
C LEU A 181 -30.03 8.93 -16.57
N THR A 182 -30.02 9.83 -17.55
CA THR A 182 -29.05 9.83 -18.66
C THR A 182 -27.68 10.37 -18.21
N LEU A 183 -27.66 11.40 -17.38
CA LEU A 183 -26.45 12.08 -16.92
C LEU A 183 -25.62 11.22 -15.96
N GLN A 184 -26.27 10.45 -15.08
CA GLN A 184 -25.61 9.64 -14.05
C GLN A 184 -24.64 8.56 -14.58
N PRO A 185 -25.04 7.67 -15.53
CA PRO A 185 -24.12 6.72 -16.13
C PRO A 185 -23.03 7.41 -16.95
N LEU A 186 -23.34 8.52 -17.62
CA LEU A 186 -22.36 9.31 -18.39
C LEU A 186 -21.25 9.86 -17.49
N VAL A 187 -21.59 10.54 -16.39
CA VAL A 187 -20.63 11.12 -15.44
C VAL A 187 -19.80 10.03 -14.76
N THR A 188 -20.45 9.01 -14.19
CA THR A 188 -19.75 7.92 -13.47
C THR A 188 -18.80 7.15 -14.39
N SER A 189 -19.22 6.81 -15.62
CA SER A 189 -18.40 6.06 -16.57
C SER A 189 -17.24 6.90 -17.13
N SER A 190 -17.46 8.19 -17.37
CA SER A 190 -16.41 9.13 -17.79
C SER A 190 -15.33 9.31 -16.71
N LEU A 191 -15.73 9.43 -15.43
CA LEU A 191 -14.79 9.56 -14.31
C LEU A 191 -14.01 8.27 -14.03
N ILE A 192 -14.62 7.09 -14.22
CA ILE A 192 -13.93 5.80 -14.16
C ILE A 192 -12.94 5.67 -15.34
N GLY A 193 -13.38 5.95 -16.56
CA GLY A 193 -12.55 5.89 -17.77
C GLY A 193 -11.36 6.84 -17.71
N PHE A 194 -11.57 8.09 -17.29
CA PHE A 194 -10.50 9.08 -17.10
C PHE A 194 -9.45 8.62 -16.08
N ARG A 195 -9.88 8.10 -14.92
CA ARG A 195 -8.95 7.59 -13.89
C ARG A 195 -8.13 6.42 -14.42
N LEU A 196 -8.77 5.46 -15.09
CA LEU A 196 -8.09 4.31 -15.67
C LEU A 196 -7.10 4.71 -16.78
N VAL A 197 -7.48 5.61 -17.70
CA VAL A 197 -6.57 6.12 -18.76
C VAL A 197 -5.43 6.95 -18.18
N ARG A 198 -5.65 7.73 -17.12
CA ARG A 198 -4.58 8.44 -16.42
C ARG A 198 -3.61 7.45 -15.76
N THR A 199 -4.11 6.39 -15.13
CA THR A 199 -3.26 5.31 -14.58
C THR A 199 -2.50 4.58 -15.69
N ASP A 200 -3.15 4.22 -16.79
CA ASP A 200 -2.53 3.56 -17.96
C ASP A 200 -1.38 4.39 -18.53
N ARG A 201 -1.58 5.71 -18.70
CA ARG A 201 -0.52 6.62 -19.17
C ARG A 201 0.65 6.75 -18.19
N LEU A 202 0.40 6.77 -16.89
CA LEU A 202 1.46 6.81 -15.86
C LEU A 202 2.25 5.48 -15.84
N VAL A 203 1.56 4.34 -15.86
CA VAL A 203 2.17 3.01 -15.92
C VAL A 203 2.97 2.82 -17.20
N ARG A 204 2.44 3.20 -18.36
CA ARG A 204 3.16 3.18 -19.64
C ARG A 204 4.35 4.14 -19.66
N GLY A 205 4.24 5.31 -19.04
CA GLY A 205 5.34 6.27 -18.91
C GLY A 205 6.54 5.70 -18.15
N ALA A 206 6.28 4.94 -17.08
CA ALA A 206 7.32 4.19 -16.38
C ALA A 206 7.80 2.96 -17.19
N ALA A 207 6.88 2.16 -17.71
CA ALA A 207 7.20 0.89 -18.36
C ALA A 207 7.92 1.06 -19.72
N ALA A 208 7.78 2.21 -20.39
CA ALA A 208 8.56 2.57 -21.58
C ALA A 208 10.09 2.63 -21.31
N ALA A 209 10.51 2.84 -20.06
CA ALA A 209 11.92 2.76 -19.67
C ALA A 209 12.40 1.33 -19.34
N GLY A 210 11.47 0.38 -19.15
CA GLY A 210 11.76 -0.99 -18.68
C GLY A 210 11.28 -2.12 -19.62
N GLY A 211 10.78 -1.81 -20.82
CA GLY A 211 10.42 -2.79 -21.86
C GLY A 211 9.14 -3.61 -21.63
N ALA A 212 8.48 -3.49 -20.46
CA ALA A 212 7.28 -4.26 -20.14
C ALA A 212 6.00 -3.66 -20.78
N GLN A 213 5.21 -4.47 -21.49
CA GLN A 213 4.11 -3.98 -22.35
C GLN A 213 2.71 -4.07 -21.70
N TRP A 214 2.59 -3.67 -20.44
CA TRP A 214 1.30 -3.69 -19.72
C TRP A 214 0.35 -2.57 -20.19
N SER A 215 -0.95 -2.85 -20.18
CA SER A 215 -1.98 -1.96 -20.73
C SER A 215 -3.36 -2.19 -20.10
N LEU A 216 -3.92 -1.16 -19.48
CA LEU A 216 -5.31 -1.15 -18.99
C LEU A 216 -6.33 -0.76 -20.07
N LEU A 217 -5.88 -0.29 -21.24
CA LEU A 217 -6.77 0.14 -22.34
C LEU A 217 -7.85 -0.89 -22.76
N PRO A 218 -7.63 -2.22 -22.76
CA PRO A 218 -8.70 -3.18 -23.02
C PRO A 218 -9.80 -3.16 -21.95
N VAL A 219 -9.42 -3.00 -20.67
CA VAL A 219 -10.36 -2.88 -19.54
C VAL A 219 -11.12 -1.56 -19.62
N VAL A 220 -10.45 -0.46 -20.02
CA VAL A 220 -11.09 0.82 -20.32
C VAL A 220 -12.15 0.67 -21.41
N ARG A 221 -11.80 0.02 -22.54
CA ARG A 221 -12.75 -0.26 -23.63
C ARG A 221 -13.93 -1.09 -23.15
N ILE A 222 -13.69 -2.23 -22.49
CA ILE A 222 -14.76 -3.08 -21.91
C ILE A 222 -15.76 -2.27 -21.06
N VAL A 223 -15.28 -1.34 -20.23
CA VAL A 223 -16.15 -0.50 -19.39
C VAL A 223 -16.90 0.55 -20.22
N LEU A 224 -16.23 1.24 -21.15
CA LEU A 224 -16.84 2.28 -21.98
C LEU A 224 -17.80 1.73 -23.04
N ASP A 225 -17.48 0.60 -23.67
CA ASP A 225 -18.32 -0.08 -24.67
C ASP A 225 -19.64 -0.54 -24.03
N SER A 226 -19.58 -1.12 -22.83
CA SER A 226 -20.77 -1.55 -22.08
C SER A 226 -21.58 -0.38 -21.54
N ALA A 227 -20.95 0.74 -21.15
CA ALA A 227 -21.66 1.95 -20.72
C ALA A 227 -22.30 2.72 -21.89
N GLY A 228 -21.62 2.78 -23.05
CA GLY A 228 -22.06 3.51 -24.24
C GLY A 228 -23.37 2.97 -24.81
N ALA A 229 -23.57 1.65 -24.79
CA ALA A 229 -24.84 1.03 -25.19
C ALA A 229 -26.01 1.53 -24.32
N TYR A 230 -25.85 1.54 -23.00
CA TYR A 230 -26.89 2.04 -22.08
C TYR A 230 -27.17 3.54 -22.28
N VAL A 231 -26.11 4.37 -22.37
CA VAL A 231 -26.25 5.82 -22.60
C VAL A 231 -26.93 6.13 -23.94
N ALA A 232 -26.70 5.33 -24.99
CA ALA A 232 -27.40 5.47 -26.26
C ALA A 232 -28.91 5.15 -26.15
N THR A 233 -29.28 4.11 -25.40
CA THR A 233 -30.70 3.81 -25.09
C THR A 233 -31.35 4.95 -24.31
N MET A 234 -30.66 5.50 -23.30
CA MET A 234 -31.15 6.65 -22.51
C MET A 234 -31.36 7.91 -23.36
N LEU A 235 -30.40 8.28 -24.20
CA LEU A 235 -30.55 9.38 -25.15
C LEU A 235 -31.72 9.17 -26.12
N THR A 236 -31.88 7.95 -26.65
CA THR A 236 -33.01 7.60 -27.52
C THR A 236 -34.35 7.77 -26.81
N MET A 237 -34.44 7.32 -25.55
CA MET A 237 -35.65 7.46 -24.72
C MET A 237 -35.99 8.94 -24.46
N VAL A 238 -35.01 9.79 -24.11
CA VAL A 238 -35.21 11.24 -23.93
C VAL A 238 -35.71 11.89 -25.22
N LEU A 239 -35.09 11.58 -26.36
CA LEU A 239 -35.48 12.15 -27.66
C LEU A 239 -36.92 11.75 -28.05
N LEU A 240 -37.32 10.50 -27.83
CA LEU A 240 -38.68 10.03 -28.12
C LEU A 240 -39.73 10.65 -27.19
N PHE A 241 -39.41 10.84 -25.90
CA PHE A 241 -40.28 11.52 -24.95
C PHE A 241 -40.53 12.98 -25.35
N VAL A 242 -39.45 13.75 -25.59
CA VAL A 242 -39.55 15.17 -26.00
C VAL A 242 -40.20 15.33 -27.38
N SER A 243 -40.15 14.29 -28.23
CA SER A 243 -40.85 14.26 -29.53
C SER A 243 -42.31 13.77 -29.44
N ALA A 244 -42.85 13.54 -28.23
CA ALA A 244 -44.19 13.00 -27.99
C ALA A 244 -44.51 11.71 -28.77
N ASN A 245 -43.50 10.85 -28.98
CA ASN A 245 -43.62 9.67 -29.84
C ASN A 245 -43.89 8.40 -29.01
N THR A 246 -44.94 7.65 -29.36
CA THR A 246 -45.36 6.41 -28.66
C THR A 246 -44.30 5.30 -28.68
N ALA A 247 -43.32 5.34 -29.57
CA ALA A 247 -42.13 4.47 -29.50
C ALA A 247 -41.29 4.66 -28.22
N PHE A 248 -41.49 5.77 -27.47
CA PHE A 248 -40.95 5.95 -26.12
C PHE A 248 -41.22 4.74 -25.22
N PHE A 249 -42.45 4.22 -25.21
CA PHE A 249 -42.81 3.07 -24.37
C PHE A 249 -42.05 1.80 -24.77
N ILE A 250 -41.84 1.58 -26.08
CA ILE A 250 -41.05 0.44 -26.59
C ILE A 250 -39.61 0.50 -26.08
N VAL A 251 -39.00 1.69 -26.07
CA VAL A 251 -37.64 1.89 -25.54
C VAL A 251 -37.62 1.79 -24.01
N MET A 252 -38.65 2.28 -23.32
CA MET A 252 -38.76 2.25 -21.85
C MET A 252 -38.77 0.82 -21.30
N GLU A 253 -39.55 -0.10 -21.86
CA GLU A 253 -39.55 -1.51 -21.39
C GLU A 253 -38.18 -2.17 -21.61
N ALA A 254 -37.52 -1.86 -22.74
CA ALA A 254 -36.20 -2.40 -23.07
C ALA A 254 -35.08 -1.96 -22.11
N VAL A 255 -35.26 -0.85 -21.38
CA VAL A 255 -34.26 -0.33 -20.41
C VAL A 255 -33.94 -1.37 -19.34
N VAL A 256 -34.96 -1.98 -18.74
CA VAL A 256 -34.81 -2.83 -17.55
C VAL A 256 -33.89 -4.05 -17.80
N PRO A 257 -34.06 -4.83 -18.89
CA PRO A 257 -33.10 -5.87 -19.24
C PRO A 257 -31.78 -5.31 -19.78
N ILE A 258 -31.74 -4.17 -20.50
CA ILE A 258 -30.47 -3.56 -20.97
C ILE A 258 -29.56 -3.17 -19.79
N VAL A 259 -30.12 -2.65 -18.70
CA VAL A 259 -29.40 -2.34 -17.45
C VAL A 259 -28.81 -3.62 -16.82
N ALA A 260 -29.54 -4.74 -16.81
CA ALA A 260 -29.03 -6.02 -16.33
C ALA A 260 -27.97 -6.65 -17.27
N ILE A 261 -28.16 -6.57 -18.60
CA ILE A 261 -27.21 -7.03 -19.62
C ILE A 261 -25.89 -6.26 -19.49
N THR A 262 -25.94 -4.92 -19.42
CA THR A 262 -24.73 -4.09 -19.37
C THR A 262 -23.96 -4.33 -18.07
N PHE A 263 -24.64 -4.48 -16.93
CA PHE A 263 -24.03 -4.91 -15.67
C PHE A 263 -23.34 -6.28 -15.79
N CYS A 264 -24.03 -7.34 -16.25
CA CYS A 264 -23.46 -8.69 -16.33
C CYS A 264 -22.36 -8.80 -17.39
N SER A 265 -22.45 -8.02 -18.47
CA SER A 265 -21.41 -7.95 -19.52
C SER A 265 -20.08 -7.39 -18.98
N ILE A 266 -20.10 -6.45 -18.04
CA ILE A 266 -18.88 -5.89 -17.43
C ILE A 266 -18.16 -6.98 -16.62
N ILE A 267 -18.89 -7.77 -15.82
CA ILE A 267 -18.32 -8.85 -14.99
C ILE A 267 -17.66 -9.91 -15.88
N THR A 268 -18.41 -10.40 -16.87
CA THR A 268 -17.99 -11.50 -17.76
C THR A 268 -16.85 -11.09 -18.70
N ARG A 269 -16.85 -9.86 -19.22
CA ARG A 269 -15.77 -9.33 -20.08
C ARG A 269 -14.48 -9.05 -19.31
N VAL A 270 -14.56 -8.51 -18.08
CA VAL A 270 -13.35 -8.26 -17.26
C VAL A 270 -12.65 -9.58 -16.91
N ALA A 271 -13.40 -10.58 -16.45
CA ALA A 271 -12.83 -11.89 -16.14
C ALA A 271 -12.26 -12.62 -17.36
N SER A 272 -12.93 -12.56 -18.52
CA SER A 272 -12.42 -13.15 -19.77
C SER A 272 -11.24 -12.40 -20.39
N HIS A 273 -10.93 -11.18 -19.94
CA HIS A 273 -9.67 -10.51 -20.26
C HIS A 273 -8.54 -10.94 -19.33
N ALA A 274 -8.81 -11.09 -18.02
CA ALA A 274 -7.84 -11.61 -17.06
C ALA A 274 -7.39 -13.04 -17.42
N SER A 275 -8.31 -13.92 -17.80
CA SER A 275 -7.95 -15.28 -18.22
C SER A 275 -7.14 -15.33 -19.52
N LYS A 276 -7.35 -14.39 -20.45
CA LYS A 276 -6.54 -14.28 -21.69
C LYS A 276 -5.11 -13.82 -21.43
N LEU A 277 -4.90 -12.95 -20.43
CA LEU A 277 -3.56 -12.58 -19.97
C LEU A 277 -2.84 -13.78 -19.34
N GLN A 278 -3.56 -14.59 -18.54
CA GLN A 278 -3.04 -15.84 -17.98
C GLN A 278 -2.78 -16.95 -19.03
N SER A 279 -3.55 -16.97 -20.13
CA SER A 279 -3.46 -18.02 -21.16
C SER A 279 -2.52 -17.69 -22.33
N THR A 280 -1.71 -16.64 -22.25
CA THR A 280 -0.74 -16.29 -23.29
C THR A 280 0.54 -17.12 -23.09
N PRO A 281 0.93 -18.01 -24.03
CA PRO A 281 2.11 -18.86 -23.83
C PRO A 281 3.39 -18.03 -23.75
N SER A 282 4.24 -18.33 -22.78
CA SER A 282 5.54 -17.68 -22.56
C SER A 282 6.61 -18.16 -23.57
N ASN A 283 6.31 -18.08 -24.87
CA ASN A 283 7.25 -18.37 -25.96
C ASN A 283 8.29 -17.25 -26.11
N PHE A 284 9.15 -17.08 -25.11
CA PHE A 284 10.29 -16.17 -25.17
C PHE A 284 11.57 -16.76 -24.54
N GLN A 285 11.85 -18.02 -24.85
CA GLN A 285 13.20 -18.61 -24.76
C GLN A 285 13.66 -19.14 -26.12
N ALA A 286 14.26 -18.27 -26.93
CA ALA A 286 15.34 -18.59 -27.88
C ALA A 286 15.78 -17.32 -28.64
N GLY A 287 17.10 -17.14 -28.82
CA GLY A 287 17.62 -16.41 -29.98
C GLY A 287 17.60 -14.88 -29.97
N VAL A 288 18.31 -14.24 -29.03
CA VAL A 288 19.00 -12.97 -29.32
C VAL A 288 20.49 -13.15 -29.00
N SER A 289 21.25 -13.52 -30.03
CA SER A 289 22.71 -13.39 -30.04
C SER A 289 23.10 -11.91 -29.96
N GLN A 290 24.26 -11.59 -29.40
CA GLN A 290 24.78 -10.23 -29.39
C GLN A 290 24.94 -9.69 -30.83
N PRO A 291 24.27 -8.59 -31.21
CA PRO A 291 24.66 -7.81 -32.37
C PRO A 291 25.91 -6.99 -32.00
N ALA A 292 26.87 -6.90 -32.91
CA ALA A 292 28.14 -6.23 -32.66
C ALA A 292 27.98 -4.71 -32.39
N ARG A 293 29.01 -4.13 -31.77
CA ARG A 293 29.21 -2.67 -31.75
C ARG A 293 29.17 -2.12 -33.18
N GLN A 294 28.21 -1.26 -33.49
CA GLN A 294 28.33 -0.29 -34.58
C GLN A 294 28.25 1.12 -34.00
N ALA A 295 29.34 1.87 -34.15
CA ALA A 295 29.43 3.24 -33.70
C ALA A 295 28.82 4.18 -34.75
N SER A 296 27.74 4.86 -34.40
CA SER A 296 27.26 6.05 -35.11
C SER A 296 27.88 7.29 -34.47
N HIS A 297 28.89 7.88 -35.12
CA HIS A 297 29.41 9.18 -34.73
C HIS A 297 28.32 10.25 -34.92
N VAL A 298 27.86 10.86 -33.83
CA VAL A 298 27.18 12.17 -33.85
C VAL A 298 27.99 13.11 -32.96
N GLN A 299 28.69 14.05 -33.59
CA GLN A 299 29.65 14.94 -32.94
C GLN A 299 29.31 16.39 -33.30
N VAL A 300 28.57 17.08 -32.43
CA VAL A 300 28.23 18.49 -32.58
C VAL A 300 28.53 19.26 -31.29
N ALA A 301 29.13 20.43 -31.49
CA ALA A 301 29.78 21.36 -30.55
C ALA A 301 29.22 21.52 -29.11
N PRO A 302 30.09 21.85 -28.13
CA PRO A 302 29.67 22.40 -26.84
C PRO A 302 29.26 23.88 -26.99
N GLU A 303 28.12 24.26 -26.39
CA GLU A 303 27.68 25.66 -26.35
C GLU A 303 28.35 26.46 -25.22
N ARG A 304 28.42 27.79 -25.38
CA ARG A 304 29.29 28.68 -24.59
C ARG A 304 28.62 29.17 -23.31
N VAL A 305 29.39 29.21 -22.22
CA VAL A 305 29.02 29.92 -20.97
C VAL A 305 29.19 31.44 -21.14
N PRO A 306 28.16 32.28 -20.89
CA PRO A 306 28.29 33.74 -20.85
C PRO A 306 28.28 34.29 -19.42
N GLY A 307 29.29 35.09 -19.09
CA GLY A 307 29.16 36.30 -18.24
C GLY A 307 28.67 36.21 -16.79
N ARG A 308 29.60 36.33 -15.83
CA ARG A 308 29.33 37.11 -14.60
C ARG A 308 29.44 38.60 -14.89
N PRO A 309 28.57 39.44 -14.30
CA PRO A 309 28.96 40.77 -13.83
C PRO A 309 29.50 40.72 -12.39
N ARG A 310 30.31 41.70 -12.01
CA ARG A 310 30.63 42.00 -10.60
C ARG A 310 29.62 43.00 -10.05
N ASN A 311 29.30 42.90 -8.76
CA ASN A 311 29.47 43.94 -7.72
C ASN A 311 28.98 43.36 -6.38
N GLY A 312 29.48 43.78 -5.20
CA GLY A 312 30.54 44.75 -4.94
C GLY A 312 30.13 45.77 -3.88
N ILE A 313 30.38 45.46 -2.61
CA ILE A 313 30.50 46.37 -1.45
C ILE A 313 31.20 45.59 -0.33
N ARG A 314 31.83 46.30 0.63
CA ARG A 314 32.63 45.72 1.73
C ARG A 314 32.14 46.26 3.10
N PRO A 315 32.76 45.90 4.25
CA PRO A 315 32.07 45.62 5.51
C PRO A 315 31.65 46.89 6.25
N ASP A 316 31.11 46.76 7.48
CA ASP A 316 31.78 47.36 8.64
C ASP A 316 31.21 46.95 10.02
N SER A 317 31.96 47.34 11.06
CA SER A 317 31.56 47.47 12.48
C SER A 317 31.13 46.21 13.26
N ILE A 318 32.11 45.62 13.94
CA ILE A 318 31.93 45.09 15.31
C ILE A 318 31.86 46.30 16.27
N PRO A 319 31.00 46.28 17.30
CA PRO A 319 31.46 46.68 18.64
C PRO A 319 31.40 45.54 19.66
N THR A 320 32.44 45.44 20.49
CA THR A 320 32.54 44.55 21.66
C THR A 320 32.32 45.35 22.95
N THR A 321 32.66 44.74 24.10
CA THR A 321 32.92 45.38 25.42
C THR A 321 31.68 45.50 26.36
N PRO A 322 31.85 45.75 27.68
CA PRO A 322 31.68 44.64 28.64
C PRO A 322 30.98 44.98 29.98
N VAL A 323 30.70 43.98 30.82
CA VAL A 323 30.38 44.17 32.25
C VAL A 323 31.12 43.12 33.11
N TRP A 324 31.47 43.48 34.35
CA TRP A 324 32.30 42.72 35.29
C TRP A 324 31.59 42.45 36.64
N TYR A 325 32.17 41.56 37.46
CA TYR A 325 31.81 41.18 38.84
C TYR A 325 30.54 40.32 39.01
N GLY A 326 30.43 39.47 40.04
CA GLY A 326 31.27 39.34 41.25
C GLY A 326 31.55 37.91 41.75
N LYS A 327 32.25 37.81 42.89
CA LYS A 327 32.77 36.55 43.51
C LYS A 327 31.72 35.84 44.37
N GLY A 328 31.79 34.50 44.48
CA GLY A 328 30.81 33.70 45.26
C GLY A 328 31.29 32.36 45.83
N SER A 329 32.33 32.36 46.68
CA SER A 329 32.73 31.23 47.56
C SER A 329 33.25 29.91 46.93
N ARG A 330 33.77 29.00 47.76
CA ARG A 330 34.44 27.73 47.39
C ARG A 330 33.69 26.53 48.00
N SER A 331 33.80 25.37 47.35
CA SER A 331 34.09 24.11 48.05
C SER A 331 35.05 23.25 47.21
N ARG A 332 35.61 22.18 47.80
CA ARG A 332 36.59 21.25 47.18
C ARG A 332 36.18 19.82 47.53
N SER A 333 36.13 18.92 46.54
CA SER A 333 36.66 17.54 46.62
C SER A 333 36.30 16.72 45.38
N GLY A 334 37.19 15.79 44.98
CA GLY A 334 36.78 14.61 44.20
C GLY A 334 36.93 14.69 42.67
N SER A 335 38.14 14.44 42.18
CA SER A 335 38.35 13.71 40.92
C SER A 335 38.59 12.24 41.25
N PRO A 336 38.08 11.30 40.45
CA PRO A 336 39.04 10.49 39.71
C PRO A 336 38.67 10.21 38.24
N GLU A 337 39.72 10.19 37.41
CA GLU A 337 40.00 9.23 36.33
C GLU A 337 38.83 8.73 35.45
N MET A 338 38.75 9.28 34.25
CA MET A 338 37.88 8.81 33.16
C MET A 338 38.57 7.67 32.39
N TYR A 339 38.05 6.45 32.50
CA TYR A 339 38.56 5.28 31.77
C TYR A 339 38.36 5.44 30.24
N ALA A 340 39.46 5.59 29.50
CA ALA A 340 39.45 5.55 28.04
C ALA A 340 39.65 4.09 27.55
N MET A 341 38.63 3.47 26.97
CA MET A 341 38.77 2.16 26.32
C MET A 341 39.44 2.30 24.94
N PRO A 342 40.45 1.47 24.61
CA PRO A 342 41.13 1.53 23.32
C PRO A 342 40.28 0.93 22.19
N VAL A 343 40.11 1.69 21.09
CA VAL A 343 39.43 1.21 19.88
C VAL A 343 40.35 0.28 19.10
N VAL A 344 39.98 -0.99 18.97
CA VAL A 344 40.73 -1.99 18.19
C VAL A 344 40.20 -2.05 16.76
N VAL A 345 40.97 -1.48 15.81
CA VAL A 345 40.70 -1.61 14.38
C VAL A 345 41.31 -2.91 13.86
N ARG A 346 40.48 -3.84 13.36
CA ARG A 346 40.94 -4.98 12.57
C ARG A 346 40.91 -4.63 11.09
N VAL A 347 42.04 -4.83 10.41
CA VAL A 347 42.13 -4.81 8.94
C VAL A 347 42.34 -6.25 8.48
N SER A 348 41.53 -6.72 7.53
CA SER A 348 41.72 -8.02 6.90
C SER A 348 42.75 -7.91 5.77
N THR A 349 43.70 -8.84 5.71
CA THR A 349 44.78 -8.83 4.70
C THR A 349 44.61 -9.96 3.70
N GLU A 350 43.74 -9.76 2.71
CA GLU A 350 43.70 -10.57 1.49
C GLU A 350 43.81 -9.67 0.25
N ARG A 351 44.40 -10.22 -0.83
CA ARG A 351 44.61 -9.57 -2.14
C ARG A 351 45.60 -8.39 -2.18
N LEU A 352 46.85 -8.66 -1.82
CA LEU A 352 48.01 -7.99 -2.44
C LEU A 352 48.80 -9.01 -3.26
N SER A 353 48.44 -9.15 -4.54
CA SER A 353 49.07 -10.07 -5.50
C SER A 353 49.11 -9.40 -6.87
N GLY A 354 50.23 -8.75 -7.22
CA GLY A 354 50.33 -8.01 -8.48
C GLY A 354 51.43 -6.94 -8.58
N ILE A 355 52.65 -7.22 -8.10
CA ILE A 355 53.86 -6.46 -8.48
C ILE A 355 54.95 -7.50 -8.81
N PRO A 356 55.72 -7.37 -9.93
CA PRO A 356 56.69 -8.39 -10.33
C PRO A 356 57.98 -8.41 -9.49
N ASP A 357 58.66 -9.55 -9.49
CA ASP A 357 59.95 -9.75 -8.83
C ASP A 357 61.09 -8.93 -9.47
N GLY A 358 61.99 -8.39 -8.64
CA GLY A 358 63.22 -7.76 -9.11
C GLY A 358 64.05 -7.05 -8.03
N VAL A 359 65.36 -7.32 -8.04
CA VAL A 359 66.45 -6.72 -7.23
C VAL A 359 66.58 -7.25 -5.79
N ASP A 360 67.83 -7.54 -5.43
CA ASP A 360 68.24 -8.38 -4.30
C ASP A 360 68.23 -7.72 -2.91
N SER A 361 68.39 -8.59 -1.91
CA SER A 361 68.67 -8.24 -0.52
C SER A 361 70.01 -7.51 -0.34
N GLU A 362 70.04 -6.48 0.52
CA GLU A 362 70.63 -6.58 1.87
C GLU A 362 70.54 -5.27 2.67
N GLN A 363 69.80 -5.29 3.79
CA GLN A 363 70.27 -4.75 5.09
C GLN A 363 69.27 -5.11 6.21
N LYS A 364 69.76 -5.76 7.28
CA LYS A 364 68.94 -6.18 8.44
C LYS A 364 69.26 -5.36 9.69
N VAL A 365 68.33 -4.50 10.11
CA VAL A 365 68.12 -4.10 11.51
C VAL A 365 66.62 -3.87 11.72
N GLY A 366 65.93 -4.41 12.73
CA GLY A 366 66.39 -5.32 13.79
C GLY A 366 65.56 -5.19 15.07
N VAL A 367 64.31 -5.68 15.07
CA VAL A 367 63.44 -5.68 16.28
C VAL A 367 62.90 -7.10 16.51
N ALA A 368 63.05 -7.60 17.75
CA ALA A 368 62.77 -9.00 18.08
C ALA A 368 61.38 -9.22 18.69
N VAL A 369 60.61 -10.16 18.13
CA VAL A 369 59.29 -10.56 18.65
C VAL A 369 59.45 -11.69 19.67
N LYS A 370 59.27 -11.41 20.96
CA LYS A 370 59.17 -12.45 22.01
C LYS A 370 57.75 -13.03 22.06
N LYS A 371 57.55 -14.21 21.47
CA LYS A 371 56.34 -15.02 21.70
C LYS A 371 56.37 -15.66 23.10
N LYS A 372 55.29 -15.53 23.85
CA LYS A 372 54.95 -16.43 24.97
C LYS A 372 53.49 -16.87 24.78
N ARG A 373 53.21 -18.17 24.84
CA ARG A 373 51.86 -18.74 24.71
C ARG A 373 51.29 -19.05 26.09
N PHE A 374 50.11 -18.54 26.40
CA PHE A 374 49.10 -19.19 27.24
C PHE A 374 47.71 -18.66 26.84
N ASN A 375 46.73 -19.55 26.75
CA ASN A 375 45.28 -19.29 26.60
C ASN A 375 44.82 -18.17 25.64
N GLY A 376 45.15 -18.31 24.36
CA GLY A 376 44.21 -17.96 23.27
C GLY A 376 44.11 -16.52 22.77
N VAL A 377 44.68 -15.53 23.46
CA VAL A 377 44.67 -14.11 23.02
C VAL A 377 46.09 -13.64 22.67
N VAL A 378 46.21 -12.73 21.71
CA VAL A 378 47.48 -12.10 21.32
C VAL A 378 47.35 -10.58 21.42
N GLU A 379 48.02 -10.00 22.42
CA GLU A 379 48.24 -8.55 22.51
C GLU A 379 49.50 -8.13 21.75
N LEU A 380 49.48 -6.92 21.18
CA LEU A 380 50.64 -6.26 20.58
C LEU A 380 50.90 -4.92 21.31
N GLY A 381 51.48 -5.01 22.50
CA GLY A 381 51.93 -3.85 23.26
C GLY A 381 53.26 -3.31 22.73
N VAL A 382 53.32 -2.00 22.46
CA VAL A 382 54.57 -1.29 22.13
C VAL A 382 54.94 -0.38 23.30
N THR A 383 55.87 -0.83 24.14
CA THR A 383 56.43 -0.03 25.24
C THR A 383 57.75 0.64 24.82
N ALA A 384 57.81 1.96 24.94
CA ALA A 384 58.98 2.76 24.58
C ALA A 384 59.85 3.09 25.80
N GLU A 385 60.69 2.14 26.23
CA GLU A 385 61.76 2.41 27.20
C GLU A 385 63.10 2.64 26.50
N GLY A 386 63.66 3.84 26.66
CA GLY A 386 64.96 4.21 26.10
C GLY A 386 65.53 5.45 26.77
N ARG A 387 66.54 5.28 27.63
CA ARG A 387 67.21 6.41 28.32
C ARG A 387 68.06 7.22 27.34
N LEU A 388 67.79 8.52 27.26
CA LEU A 388 68.63 9.47 26.51
C LEU A 388 69.82 9.93 27.36
N THR A 389 71.03 9.87 26.80
CA THR A 389 72.23 10.57 27.30
C THR A 389 72.60 11.69 26.32
N PRO A 390 72.81 12.94 26.78
CA PRO A 390 72.92 14.09 25.86
C PRO A 390 74.37 14.51 25.55
N ARG A 391 74.65 14.86 24.29
CA ARG A 391 75.71 15.83 23.92
C ARG A 391 75.50 16.39 22.50
N ARG A 392 75.52 17.74 22.38
CA ARG A 392 76.01 18.62 21.28
C ARG A 392 76.02 18.00 19.85
N MET A 393 75.43 18.54 18.78
CA MET A 393 75.21 19.94 18.30
C MET A 393 74.35 19.83 16.99
N THR A 394 73.71 20.82 16.33
CA THR A 394 73.43 22.27 16.49
C THR A 394 72.10 22.58 15.73
N PRO A 395 71.23 23.52 16.16
CA PRO A 395 69.90 23.70 15.54
C PRO A 395 69.82 24.86 14.53
N LEU A 396 69.37 24.60 13.27
CA LEU A 396 68.79 25.65 12.40
C LEU A 396 67.98 25.18 11.16
N LEU A 397 68.03 23.91 10.73
CA LEU A 397 67.36 23.46 9.48
C LEU A 397 66.09 22.60 9.69
N THR A 398 65.87 22.02 10.86
CA THR A 398 64.78 21.03 11.08
C THR A 398 63.39 21.66 11.29
N LEU A 399 63.33 22.92 11.75
CA LEU A 399 62.05 23.57 12.12
C LEU A 399 61.18 23.93 10.91
N GLN A 400 61.77 24.20 9.75
CA GLN A 400 61.03 24.60 8.55
C GLN A 400 60.28 23.41 7.91
N VAL A 401 60.92 22.22 7.89
CA VAL A 401 60.32 20.97 7.41
C VAL A 401 59.21 20.47 8.35
N VAL A 402 59.43 20.54 9.67
CA VAL A 402 58.40 20.18 10.67
C VAL A 402 57.22 21.15 10.63
N GLY A 403 57.46 22.46 10.46
CA GLY A 403 56.42 23.46 10.30
C GLY A 403 55.54 23.25 9.06
N GLN A 404 56.13 22.87 7.92
CA GLN A 404 55.35 22.52 6.72
C GLN A 404 54.62 21.17 6.86
N ARG A 405 55.27 20.13 7.40
CA ARG A 405 54.62 18.83 7.61
C ARG A 405 53.47 18.87 8.61
N LEU A 406 53.56 19.68 9.68
CA LEU A 406 52.44 19.90 10.60
C LEU A 406 51.29 20.71 9.97
N ARG A 407 51.59 21.63 9.03
CA ARG A 407 50.54 22.30 8.25
C ARG A 407 49.88 21.36 7.23
N GLN A 408 50.65 20.49 6.55
CA GLN A 408 50.07 19.45 5.69
C GLN A 408 49.28 18.40 6.49
N ALA A 409 49.74 17.97 7.67
CA ALA A 409 48.99 17.07 8.54
C ALA A 409 47.66 17.69 9.02
N ARG A 410 47.61 19.01 9.28
CA ARG A 410 46.36 19.72 9.57
C ARG A 410 45.50 20.02 8.34
N LEU A 411 46.04 19.96 7.12
CA LEU A 411 45.29 20.16 5.87
C LEU A 411 44.83 18.84 5.21
N LEU A 412 45.41 17.70 5.61
CA LEU A 412 45.02 16.35 5.17
C LEU A 412 44.09 15.62 6.16
N HIS A 413 43.60 16.31 7.18
CA HIS A 413 42.60 15.80 8.13
C HIS A 413 41.45 16.79 8.38
N THR A 414 41.11 17.60 7.38
CA THR A 414 39.71 18.03 7.17
C THR A 414 39.00 17.01 6.29
N THR A 415 39.08 15.72 6.67
CA THR A 415 38.08 14.75 6.25
C THR A 415 36.77 15.24 6.82
N THR A 416 35.85 15.71 5.99
CA THR A 416 34.47 15.93 6.41
C THR A 416 33.98 14.61 6.99
N ILE A 417 33.78 14.55 8.31
CA ILE A 417 33.21 13.36 8.93
C ILE A 417 31.87 13.14 8.24
N MET A 418 31.68 11.94 7.69
CA MET A 418 30.44 11.55 7.02
C MET A 418 29.36 11.33 8.08
N SER A 419 28.90 12.43 8.69
CA SER A 419 27.90 12.43 9.74
C SER A 419 26.50 12.34 9.14
N TYR A 420 25.73 11.44 9.73
CA TYR A 420 24.28 11.42 9.64
C TYR A 420 23.78 12.29 10.78
N ASP A 421 23.04 13.35 10.48
CA ASP A 421 22.60 14.32 11.49
C ASP A 421 21.08 14.23 11.73
N LYS A 422 20.31 13.79 10.73
CA LYS A 422 18.84 13.81 10.73
C LYS A 422 18.22 12.44 10.45
N ILE A 423 17.28 12.01 11.30
CA ILE A 423 16.49 10.80 11.10
C ILE A 423 15.01 11.18 10.95
N PHE A 424 14.38 10.77 9.85
CA PHE A 424 12.94 10.88 9.63
C PHE A 424 12.26 9.51 9.81
N ILE A 425 11.27 9.43 10.70
CA ILE A 425 10.58 8.18 11.06
C ILE A 425 9.12 8.26 10.64
N ILE A 426 8.72 7.33 9.78
CA ILE A 426 7.33 7.13 9.34
C ILE A 426 6.78 5.95 10.14
N GLY A 427 5.69 6.18 10.89
CA GLY A 427 5.10 5.16 11.76
C GLY A 427 5.53 5.23 13.23
N ALA A 428 6.11 6.35 13.68
CA ALA A 428 6.61 6.56 15.05
C ALA A 428 5.56 6.41 16.19
N THR A 429 4.26 6.42 15.87
CA THR A 429 3.16 6.12 16.82
C THR A 429 2.58 4.71 16.64
N GLY A 430 3.13 3.93 15.73
CA GLY A 430 2.88 2.49 15.55
C GLY A 430 3.61 1.64 16.59
N TYR A 431 3.36 0.33 16.54
CA TYR A 431 4.01 -0.65 17.42
C TYR A 431 5.51 -0.76 17.09
N ILE A 432 5.85 -1.22 15.88
CA ILE A 432 7.24 -1.36 15.41
C ILE A 432 7.93 0.01 15.34
N GLY A 433 7.37 0.99 14.62
CA GLY A 433 7.99 2.31 14.47
C GLY A 433 8.12 3.11 15.78
N GLY A 434 7.26 2.84 16.77
CA GLY A 434 7.38 3.42 18.11
C GLY A 434 8.49 2.75 18.94
N ALA A 435 8.61 1.42 18.87
CA ALA A 435 9.71 0.67 19.46
C ALA A 435 11.06 1.08 18.85
N VAL A 436 11.16 1.15 17.52
CA VAL A 436 12.39 1.61 16.83
C VAL A 436 12.73 3.07 17.20
N LEU A 437 11.75 3.96 17.40
CA LEU A 437 12.02 5.30 17.95
C LEU A 437 12.58 5.24 19.38
N HIS A 438 12.02 4.40 20.26
CA HIS A 438 12.54 4.18 21.62
C HIS A 438 13.99 3.65 21.60
N ALA A 439 14.27 2.65 20.77
CA ALA A 439 15.60 2.08 20.55
C ALA A 439 16.61 3.14 20.12
N LEU A 440 16.25 3.94 19.11
CA LEU A 440 17.11 4.96 18.55
C LEU A 440 17.39 6.11 19.53
N LEU A 441 16.39 6.56 20.29
CA LEU A 441 16.57 7.58 21.33
C LEU A 441 17.46 7.07 22.48
N THR A 442 17.31 5.79 22.84
CA THR A 442 18.06 5.15 23.93
C THR A 442 19.52 4.87 23.55
N ALA A 443 19.77 4.40 22.31
CA ALA A 443 21.11 4.08 21.83
C ALA A 443 21.91 5.32 21.39
N TYR A 444 21.24 6.39 20.94
CA TYR A 444 21.87 7.58 20.37
C TYR A 444 21.34 8.91 20.94
N PRO A 445 21.27 9.06 22.29
CA PRO A 445 20.63 10.21 22.93
C PRO A 445 21.29 11.54 22.51
N GLY A 446 20.49 12.43 21.93
CA GLY A 446 20.94 13.75 21.45
C GLY A 446 21.89 13.74 20.24
N LYS A 447 22.20 12.57 19.66
CA LYS A 447 23.11 12.46 18.51
C LYS A 447 22.46 12.94 17.20
N TYR A 448 21.17 12.64 17.02
CA TYR A 448 20.43 12.92 15.80
C TYR A 448 19.26 13.88 16.06
N GLN A 449 18.91 14.66 15.04
CA GLN A 449 17.65 15.39 14.97
C GLN A 449 16.54 14.45 14.48
N TYR A 450 15.71 13.99 15.40
CA TYR A 450 14.57 13.11 15.09
C TYR A 450 13.39 13.92 14.58
N THR A 451 12.82 13.49 13.46
CA THR A 451 11.57 14.01 12.91
C THR A 451 10.60 12.86 12.68
N ALA A 452 9.32 13.01 13.03
CA ALA A 452 8.30 11.97 12.89
C ALA A 452 7.08 12.44 12.09
N LEU A 453 6.59 11.60 11.19
CA LEU A 453 5.28 11.80 10.55
C LEU A 453 4.17 11.30 11.47
N VAL A 454 3.25 12.18 11.87
CA VAL A 454 2.20 11.87 12.84
C VAL A 454 0.83 12.31 12.33
N ARG A 455 -0.14 11.38 12.34
CA ARG A 455 -1.48 11.58 11.77
C ARG A 455 -2.48 12.24 12.73
N SER A 456 -2.26 12.17 14.05
CA SER A 456 -3.21 12.64 15.06
C SER A 456 -2.56 13.63 16.01
N GLU A 457 -3.11 14.85 16.08
CA GLU A 457 -2.59 15.97 16.88
C GLU A 457 -2.44 15.62 18.37
N LYS A 458 -3.33 14.76 18.90
CA LYS A 458 -3.26 14.26 20.29
C LYS A 458 -1.94 13.56 20.63
N ASP A 459 -1.27 12.97 19.63
CA ASP A 459 -0.04 12.21 19.81
C ASP A 459 1.20 13.15 19.79
N PHE A 460 1.06 14.40 19.31
CA PHE A 460 2.20 15.31 19.12
C PHE A 460 2.93 15.62 20.44
N PRO A 461 2.24 16.00 21.55
CA PRO A 461 2.93 16.34 22.79
C PRO A 461 3.62 15.14 23.45
N VAL A 462 3.30 13.91 23.03
CA VAL A 462 3.99 12.70 23.50
C VAL A 462 5.37 12.58 22.85
N LEU A 463 5.48 12.88 21.56
CA LEU A 463 6.74 12.81 20.80
C LEU A 463 7.60 14.06 21.01
N GLU A 464 7.00 15.25 21.10
CA GLU A 464 7.74 16.50 21.34
C GLU A 464 8.46 16.50 22.69
N ARG A 465 7.87 15.90 23.74
CA ARG A 465 8.52 15.68 25.05
C ARG A 465 9.72 14.73 24.99
N LEU A 466 9.87 13.93 23.93
CA LEU A 466 11.03 13.08 23.66
C LEU A 466 12.08 13.78 22.77
N GLY A 467 11.91 15.08 22.47
CA GLY A 467 12.79 15.84 21.58
C GLY A 467 12.58 15.55 20.09
N VAL A 468 11.49 14.88 19.72
CA VAL A 468 11.17 14.52 18.33
C VAL A 468 10.34 15.64 17.69
N LYS A 469 10.84 16.22 16.61
CA LYS A 469 10.09 17.19 15.79
C LYS A 469 8.91 16.47 15.11
N VAL A 470 7.70 16.95 15.30
CA VAL A 470 6.53 16.37 14.63
C VAL A 470 6.24 17.08 13.30
N ILE A 471 5.86 16.29 12.30
CA ILE A 471 5.24 16.77 11.04
C ILE A 471 3.86 16.13 10.93
N GLN A 472 2.83 16.96 10.82
CA GLN A 472 1.45 16.49 10.63
C GLN A 472 1.27 15.85 9.25
N GLY A 473 0.77 14.62 9.21
CA GLY A 473 0.45 13.94 7.95
C GLY A 473 0.12 12.46 8.09
N SER A 474 -0.43 11.88 7.03
CA SER A 474 -0.66 10.45 6.83
C SER A 474 0.34 9.86 5.83
N SER A 475 0.37 8.53 5.70
CA SER A 475 1.10 7.84 4.61
C SER A 475 0.65 8.27 3.21
N GLU A 476 -0.55 8.83 3.07
CA GLU A 476 -1.11 9.37 1.83
C GLU A 476 -0.68 10.84 1.57
N SER A 477 0.01 11.49 2.53
CA SER A 477 0.46 12.88 2.43
C SER A 477 1.78 12.99 1.64
N LEU A 478 1.77 12.50 0.39
CA LEU A 478 2.99 12.22 -0.39
C LEU A 478 3.93 13.43 -0.53
N ASP A 479 3.40 14.63 -0.80
CA ASP A 479 4.20 15.86 -0.90
C ASP A 479 4.90 16.24 0.42
N VAL A 480 4.36 15.81 1.56
CA VAL A 480 4.94 16.03 2.89
C VAL A 480 6.02 14.99 3.17
N VAL A 481 5.78 13.73 2.80
CA VAL A 481 6.76 12.64 2.90
C VAL A 481 7.98 12.92 2.03
N GLU A 482 7.79 13.26 0.75
CA GLU A 482 8.88 13.54 -0.20
C GLU A 482 9.79 14.67 0.31
N ARG A 483 9.19 15.75 0.83
CA ARG A 483 9.92 16.86 1.41
C ARG A 483 10.73 16.43 2.64
N ALA A 484 10.10 15.78 3.61
CA ALA A 484 10.78 15.32 4.83
C ALA A 484 11.90 14.31 4.54
N SER A 485 11.69 13.40 3.58
CA SER A 485 12.68 12.44 3.09
C SER A 485 13.85 13.09 2.33
N SER A 486 13.65 14.23 1.69
CA SER A 486 14.76 15.01 1.12
C SER A 486 15.55 15.81 2.16
N GLU A 487 14.92 16.21 3.27
CA GLU A 487 15.58 16.90 4.39
C GLU A 487 16.42 16.00 5.30
N ALA A 488 16.11 14.70 5.40
CA ALA A 488 16.74 13.74 6.33
C ALA A 488 17.96 12.98 5.75
N ASP A 489 18.86 12.48 6.60
CA ASP A 489 19.99 11.62 6.20
C ASP A 489 19.64 10.13 6.27
N ILE A 490 18.82 9.74 7.26
CA ILE A 490 18.20 8.42 7.38
C ILE A 490 16.68 8.57 7.32
N VAL A 491 16.02 7.67 6.60
CA VAL A 491 14.57 7.45 6.69
C VAL A 491 14.30 6.05 7.23
N VAL A 492 13.42 5.95 8.22
CA VAL A 492 12.88 4.68 8.72
C VAL A 492 11.40 4.62 8.34
N ASN A 493 11.02 3.75 7.40
CA ASN A 493 9.61 3.49 7.08
C ASN A 493 9.12 2.21 7.76
N ALA A 494 8.47 2.39 8.91
CA ALA A 494 7.82 1.35 9.71
C ALA A 494 6.30 1.62 9.87
N ALA A 495 5.68 2.24 8.86
CA ALA A 495 4.26 2.59 8.86
C ALA A 495 3.38 1.62 8.08
N ASP A 496 3.85 1.19 6.91
CA ASP A 496 3.11 0.40 5.93
C ASP A 496 4.09 -0.31 4.98
N ALA A 497 3.94 -1.63 4.83
CA ALA A 497 4.74 -2.49 3.96
C ALA A 497 4.14 -2.61 2.55
N ASP A 498 2.83 -2.44 2.41
CA ASP A 498 2.11 -2.46 1.12
C ASP A 498 1.94 -1.03 0.55
N GLY A 499 2.51 -0.04 1.23
CA GLY A 499 2.45 1.39 0.93
C GLY A 499 3.26 1.82 -0.30
N MET A 500 2.99 1.26 -1.47
CA MET A 500 3.73 1.49 -2.71
C MET A 500 3.94 2.98 -3.07
N GLU A 501 2.90 3.82 -2.98
CA GLU A 501 3.03 5.26 -3.27
C GLU A 501 3.80 6.02 -2.17
N LEU A 502 3.70 5.57 -0.91
CA LEU A 502 4.50 6.08 0.21
C LEU A 502 5.99 5.78 -0.04
N ALA A 503 6.32 4.53 -0.40
CA ALA A 503 7.68 4.11 -0.71
C ALA A 503 8.26 4.89 -1.91
N ARG A 504 7.47 5.13 -2.97
CA ARG A 504 7.86 6.01 -4.08
C ARG A 504 8.15 7.44 -3.64
N ALA A 505 7.33 8.03 -2.75
CA ALA A 505 7.55 9.39 -2.25
C ALA A 505 8.84 9.48 -1.39
N VAL A 506 9.12 8.44 -0.58
CA VAL A 506 10.37 8.33 0.18
C VAL A 506 11.59 8.27 -0.75
N VAL A 507 11.59 7.34 -1.71
CA VAL A 507 12.68 7.19 -2.69
C VAL A 507 12.91 8.50 -3.44
N LYS A 508 11.86 9.11 -4.01
CA LYS A 508 11.96 10.37 -4.76
C LYS A 508 12.56 11.51 -3.93
N GLY A 509 12.18 11.63 -2.65
CA GLY A 509 12.77 12.61 -1.74
C GLY A 509 14.25 12.36 -1.49
N MET A 510 14.64 11.11 -1.25
CA MET A 510 16.03 10.73 -0.95
C MET A 510 16.94 10.79 -2.20
N GLU A 511 16.44 10.46 -3.39
CA GLU A 511 17.13 10.68 -4.67
C GLU A 511 17.35 12.19 -4.92
N ALA A 512 16.32 13.02 -4.67
CA ALA A 512 16.44 14.48 -4.77
C ALA A 512 17.47 15.04 -3.76
N ARG A 513 17.55 14.50 -2.55
CA ARG A 513 18.65 14.81 -1.61
C ARG A 513 19.99 14.45 -2.21
N SER A 514 20.17 13.23 -2.70
CA SER A 514 21.45 12.76 -3.25
C SER A 514 21.91 13.63 -4.42
N ALA A 515 21.00 14.04 -5.30
CA ALA A 515 21.29 14.97 -6.39
C ALA A 515 21.68 16.38 -5.90
N ALA A 516 21.02 16.90 -4.86
CA ALA A 516 21.31 18.20 -4.26
C ALA A 516 22.56 18.20 -3.34
N ALA A 517 23.08 17.03 -2.96
CA ALA A 517 24.10 16.89 -1.94
C ALA A 517 25.51 17.36 -2.37
N GLY A 518 25.78 17.39 -3.68
CA GLY A 518 27.10 17.68 -4.24
C GLY A 518 28.11 16.53 -4.07
N VAL A 519 29.25 16.65 -4.74
CA VAL A 519 30.31 15.63 -4.70
C VAL A 519 30.93 15.57 -3.29
N GLY A 520 30.83 14.40 -2.65
CA GLY A 520 31.49 14.12 -1.36
C GLY A 520 30.58 14.04 -0.13
N LYS A 521 29.25 14.17 -0.28
CA LYS A 521 28.30 13.85 0.80
C LYS A 521 27.95 12.35 0.81
N VAL A 522 27.52 11.86 1.98
CA VAL A 522 27.11 10.46 2.18
C VAL A 522 25.79 10.17 1.46
N LYS A 523 25.64 8.95 0.91
CA LYS A 523 24.35 8.47 0.41
C LYS A 523 23.35 8.35 1.56
N PRO A 524 22.11 8.86 1.45
CA PRO A 524 21.13 8.69 2.50
C PRO A 524 20.74 7.22 2.67
N VAL A 525 20.32 6.85 3.89
CA VAL A 525 20.00 5.47 4.28
C VAL A 525 18.49 5.29 4.45
N LEU A 526 17.91 4.29 3.80
CA LEU A 526 16.53 3.85 4.02
C LEU A 526 16.52 2.52 4.76
N ILE A 527 15.82 2.45 5.89
CA ILE A 527 15.43 1.20 6.53
C ILE A 527 13.92 1.04 6.35
N HIS A 528 13.51 -0.04 5.70
CA HIS A 528 12.10 -0.35 5.46
C HIS A 528 11.66 -1.61 6.23
N THR A 529 10.47 -1.53 6.83
CA THR A 529 9.77 -2.68 7.39
C THR A 529 8.92 -3.37 6.32
N SER A 530 9.36 -4.56 5.89
CA SER A 530 8.53 -5.54 5.15
C SER A 530 7.96 -6.54 6.17
N GLY A 531 7.78 -7.82 5.83
CA GLY A 531 7.36 -8.86 6.78
C GLY A 531 7.44 -10.28 6.19
N THR A 532 7.53 -11.32 7.04
CA THR A 532 7.56 -12.72 6.56
C THR A 532 6.26 -13.20 5.92
N GLY A 533 5.24 -12.34 5.85
CA GLY A 533 4.06 -12.50 4.97
C GLY A 533 4.45 -12.76 3.51
N VAL A 534 5.58 -12.19 3.07
CA VAL A 534 6.19 -12.35 1.73
C VAL A 534 6.61 -13.79 1.38
N VAL A 535 6.61 -14.71 2.37
CA VAL A 535 6.87 -16.16 2.17
C VAL A 535 5.78 -17.03 2.82
N THR A 536 4.53 -16.56 2.79
CA THR A 536 3.39 -17.34 3.30
C THR A 536 2.74 -18.22 2.25
N ASP A 537 2.14 -19.34 2.71
CA ASP A 537 1.33 -20.21 1.85
C ASP A 537 -0.19 -20.01 2.05
N LYS A 538 -0.99 -20.82 1.36
CA LYS A 538 -2.45 -20.82 1.43
C LYS A 538 -2.97 -22.08 2.15
N ALA A 539 -2.28 -22.50 3.22
CA ALA A 539 -2.48 -23.81 3.85
C ALA A 539 -3.82 -24.04 4.55
N GLY A 540 -4.53 -22.99 4.97
CA GLY A 540 -5.78 -23.14 5.72
C GLY A 540 -5.61 -23.86 7.07
N GLY A 541 -4.52 -23.59 7.78
CA GLY A 541 -4.26 -24.16 9.12
C GLY A 541 -3.46 -25.47 9.14
N LYS A 542 -2.89 -25.88 8.02
CA LYS A 542 -2.17 -27.16 7.86
C LYS A 542 -0.66 -26.98 7.71
N PHE A 543 0.16 -27.92 8.19
CA PHE A 543 1.57 -28.03 7.77
C PHE A 543 1.67 -28.60 6.34
N THR A 544 2.26 -27.84 5.42
CA THR A 544 2.36 -28.18 3.99
C THR A 544 3.77 -28.61 3.60
N ASP A 545 3.93 -29.20 2.41
CA ASP A 545 5.28 -29.45 1.86
C ASP A 545 6.02 -28.16 1.48
N PHE A 546 5.30 -27.06 1.20
CA PHE A 546 5.91 -25.72 1.05
C PHE A 546 6.58 -25.28 2.36
N ALA A 547 5.93 -25.52 3.50
CA ALA A 547 6.47 -25.21 4.84
C ALA A 547 7.70 -26.06 5.26
N ARG A 548 8.18 -26.97 4.39
CA ARG A 548 9.50 -27.61 4.53
C ARG A 548 10.64 -26.74 3.99
N LYS A 549 10.38 -25.77 3.10
CA LYS A 549 11.39 -24.80 2.67
C LYS A 549 11.59 -23.78 3.80
N VAL A 550 12.80 -23.77 4.35
CA VAL A 550 13.26 -22.71 5.26
C VAL A 550 13.95 -21.65 4.41
N TRP A 551 13.38 -20.44 4.35
CA TRP A 551 13.93 -19.35 3.56
C TRP A 551 15.03 -18.62 4.34
N ASN A 552 16.27 -18.63 3.84
CA ASN A 552 17.44 -18.12 4.55
C ASN A 552 17.91 -16.77 3.99
N ASP A 553 17.98 -15.71 4.80
CA ASP A 553 18.43 -14.39 4.34
C ASP A 553 19.93 -14.33 3.97
N ALA A 554 20.76 -15.26 4.45
CA ALA A 554 22.13 -15.40 3.98
C ALA A 554 22.22 -15.86 2.51
N SER A 555 21.17 -16.52 1.99
CA SER A 555 21.06 -16.93 0.60
C SER A 555 20.38 -15.83 -0.23
N GLU A 556 21.14 -15.14 -1.08
CA GLU A 556 20.52 -14.22 -2.04
C GLU A 556 19.56 -14.92 -3.00
N GLU A 557 19.76 -16.21 -3.28
CA GLU A 557 18.89 -16.97 -4.19
C GLU A 557 17.55 -17.32 -3.53
N ASP A 558 17.53 -17.51 -2.21
CA ASP A 558 16.28 -17.60 -1.45
C ASP A 558 15.50 -16.29 -1.58
N ILE A 559 16.15 -15.14 -1.37
CA ILE A 559 15.48 -13.83 -1.46
C ILE A 559 15.11 -13.45 -2.90
N LYS A 560 15.83 -13.94 -3.93
CA LYS A 560 15.47 -13.78 -5.35
C LYS A 560 14.28 -14.65 -5.75
N SER A 561 14.24 -15.90 -5.30
CA SER A 561 13.21 -16.90 -5.66
C SER A 561 11.86 -16.71 -4.95
N ILE A 562 11.68 -15.63 -4.19
CA ILE A 562 10.37 -15.19 -3.68
C ILE A 562 9.55 -14.64 -4.85
N ASP A 563 8.38 -15.24 -5.10
CA ASP A 563 7.48 -14.90 -6.21
C ASP A 563 7.03 -13.43 -6.15
N PRO A 564 7.16 -12.64 -7.24
CA PRO A 564 6.73 -11.24 -7.30
C PRO A 564 5.27 -10.95 -6.94
N ALA A 565 4.39 -11.96 -6.86
CA ALA A 565 2.98 -11.82 -6.51
C ALA A 565 2.66 -11.95 -5.01
N GLU A 566 3.64 -12.26 -4.15
CA GLU A 566 3.44 -12.40 -2.70
C GLU A 566 3.24 -11.05 -1.96
N PRO A 567 2.64 -11.03 -0.75
CA PRO A 567 2.41 -9.81 0.03
C PRO A 567 3.70 -8.99 0.25
N HIS A 568 3.60 -7.65 0.22
CA HIS A 568 4.71 -6.69 0.35
C HIS A 568 5.77 -6.73 -0.78
N ARG A 569 5.76 -7.77 -1.63
CA ARG A 569 6.86 -8.06 -2.55
C ARG A 569 7.03 -7.04 -3.68
N ASP A 570 5.94 -6.40 -4.12
CA ASP A 570 6.01 -5.35 -5.14
C ASP A 570 6.77 -4.11 -4.63
N VAL A 571 6.55 -3.74 -3.36
CA VAL A 571 7.30 -2.67 -2.68
C VAL A 571 8.76 -3.06 -2.49
N ASP A 572 9.04 -4.27 -2.01
CA ASP A 572 10.42 -4.78 -1.85
C ASP A 572 11.20 -4.75 -3.18
N LEU A 573 10.59 -5.20 -4.28
CA LEU A 573 11.19 -5.18 -5.62
C LEU A 573 11.43 -3.75 -6.13
N MET A 574 10.53 -2.81 -5.88
CA MET A 574 10.68 -1.40 -6.24
C MET A 574 11.84 -0.75 -5.46
N LEU A 575 12.00 -1.10 -4.19
CA LEU A 575 13.11 -0.65 -3.35
C LEU A 575 14.45 -1.31 -3.76
N PHE A 576 14.45 -2.59 -4.14
CA PHE A 576 15.62 -3.23 -4.73
C PHE A 576 16.06 -2.55 -6.04
N GLU A 577 15.12 -2.19 -6.92
CA GLU A 577 15.43 -1.44 -8.15
C GLU A 577 16.06 -0.08 -7.81
N ALA A 578 15.45 0.69 -6.90
CA ALA A 578 15.98 1.98 -6.44
C ALA A 578 17.39 1.87 -5.84
N HIS A 579 17.69 0.77 -5.12
CA HIS A 579 19.03 0.52 -4.58
C HIS A 579 20.08 0.34 -5.68
N THR A 580 19.75 -0.31 -6.80
CA THR A 580 20.73 -0.51 -7.91
C THR A 580 21.19 0.79 -8.57
N ARG A 581 20.44 1.89 -8.37
CA ARG A 581 20.77 3.23 -8.90
C ARG A 581 21.94 3.91 -8.17
N ASP A 582 22.40 3.35 -7.04
CA ASP A 582 23.54 3.84 -6.24
C ASP A 582 23.36 5.27 -5.66
N LEU A 583 22.12 5.77 -5.60
CA LEU A 583 21.77 7.09 -5.02
C LEU A 583 21.35 7.02 -3.54
N ILE A 584 20.89 5.85 -3.08
CA ILE A 584 20.39 5.61 -1.72
C ILE A 584 20.92 4.26 -1.25
N ASN A 585 21.44 4.17 -0.03
CA ASN A 585 21.67 2.85 0.58
C ASN A 585 20.35 2.36 1.21
N ILE A 586 19.89 1.16 0.88
CA ILE A 586 18.56 0.67 1.25
C ILE A 586 18.70 -0.69 1.91
N HIS A 587 18.05 -0.86 3.05
CA HIS A 587 17.99 -2.09 3.83
C HIS A 587 16.53 -2.41 4.19
N ILE A 588 16.15 -3.68 4.12
CA ILE A 588 14.79 -4.15 4.35
C ILE A 588 14.80 -5.18 5.48
N ILE A 589 14.00 -4.93 6.53
CA ILE A 589 13.83 -5.83 7.67
C ILE A 589 12.42 -6.40 7.61
N ALA A 590 12.33 -7.72 7.46
CA ALA A 590 11.08 -8.46 7.38
C ALA A 590 10.87 -9.28 8.67
N PRO A 591 10.24 -8.72 9.72
CA PRO A 591 9.93 -9.46 10.94
C PRO A 591 8.87 -10.55 10.72
N SER A 592 8.96 -11.57 11.57
CA SER A 592 7.98 -12.67 11.69
C SER A 592 6.86 -12.31 12.68
N THR A 593 6.25 -13.27 13.38
CA THR A 593 5.26 -12.95 14.42
C THR A 593 5.95 -12.21 15.57
N ILE A 594 5.65 -10.92 15.74
CA ILE A 594 6.27 -10.09 16.78
C ILE A 594 5.46 -10.22 18.08
N VAL A 595 6.14 -10.38 19.21
CA VAL A 595 5.51 -10.57 20.53
C VAL A 595 6.06 -9.61 21.59
N GLY A 596 5.34 -9.49 22.71
CA GLY A 596 5.77 -8.68 23.85
C GLY A 596 5.24 -7.24 23.84
N VAL A 597 5.60 -6.47 24.89
CA VAL A 597 5.05 -5.14 25.15
C VAL A 597 5.95 -4.05 24.56
N GLY A 598 5.48 -3.41 23.49
CA GLY A 598 6.24 -2.38 22.79
C GLY A 598 6.58 -1.19 23.69
N ARG A 599 7.87 -0.83 23.75
CA ARG A 599 8.39 0.27 24.59
C ARG A 599 8.07 1.66 24.03
N GLY A 600 7.57 1.73 22.79
CA GLY A 600 7.24 2.96 22.08
C GLY A 600 6.22 3.89 22.76
N PRO A 601 6.18 5.17 22.34
CA PRO A 601 5.46 6.22 23.07
C PRO A 601 3.92 6.12 23.02
N VAL A 602 3.33 5.40 22.06
CA VAL A 602 1.88 5.41 21.81
C VAL A 602 1.27 4.01 21.75
N ARG A 603 1.63 3.19 20.75
CA ARG A 603 1.12 1.82 20.62
C ARG A 603 2.10 0.79 21.17
N LYS A 604 1.60 -0.08 22.03
CA LYS A 604 2.39 -1.10 22.76
C LYS A 604 1.96 -2.55 22.50
N LEU A 605 0.86 -2.75 21.81
CA LEU A 605 0.23 -4.05 21.58
C LEU A 605 0.53 -4.56 20.16
N THR A 606 0.87 -5.85 20.04
CA THR A 606 1.08 -6.55 18.76
C THR A 606 -0.24 -6.87 18.03
N GLN A 607 -0.23 -7.72 17.00
CA GLN A 607 -1.38 -8.00 16.13
C GLN A 607 -1.94 -9.42 16.22
N GLN A 608 -1.18 -10.47 15.86
CA GLN A 608 -1.75 -11.81 15.66
C GLN A 608 -2.40 -12.38 16.93
N LEU A 609 -1.65 -12.45 18.03
CA LEU A 609 -2.17 -13.02 19.29
C LEU A 609 -3.32 -12.19 19.89
N PRO A 610 -3.26 -10.84 19.95
CA PRO A 610 -4.42 -10.01 20.31
C PRO A 610 -5.66 -10.21 19.44
N ASN A 611 -5.49 -10.52 18.15
CA ASN A 611 -6.61 -10.88 17.27
C ASN A 611 -7.19 -12.27 17.62
N MET A 612 -6.37 -13.24 18.04
CA MET A 612 -6.86 -14.52 18.59
C MET A 612 -7.64 -14.31 19.89
N VAL A 613 -7.14 -13.46 20.81
CA VAL A 613 -7.84 -13.09 22.06
C VAL A 613 -9.18 -12.45 21.77
N ARG A 614 -9.23 -11.44 20.89
CA ARG A 614 -10.49 -10.77 20.49
C ARG A 614 -11.48 -11.73 19.82
N ALA A 615 -11.01 -12.63 18.96
CA ALA A 615 -11.86 -13.67 18.37
C ALA A 615 -12.42 -14.62 19.45
N ALA A 616 -11.59 -15.03 20.41
CA ALA A 616 -11.99 -15.92 21.49
C ALA A 616 -13.03 -15.29 22.42
N VAL A 617 -12.84 -14.04 22.84
CA VAL A 617 -13.81 -13.28 23.64
C VAL A 617 -15.13 -13.08 22.89
N LYS A 618 -15.07 -12.68 21.61
CA LYS A 618 -16.23 -12.45 20.74
C LYS A 618 -17.14 -13.67 20.59
N HIS A 619 -16.56 -14.86 20.44
CA HIS A 619 -17.30 -16.11 20.25
C HIS A 619 -17.42 -16.97 21.51
N ARG A 620 -16.91 -16.49 22.65
CA ARG A 620 -16.73 -17.25 23.90
C ARG A 620 -16.05 -18.62 23.71
N THR A 621 -15.22 -18.76 22.68
CA THR A 621 -14.52 -20.01 22.33
C THR A 621 -13.20 -19.66 21.63
N THR A 622 -12.09 -20.15 22.17
CA THR A 622 -10.78 -20.01 21.51
C THR A 622 -10.70 -20.91 20.30
N TYR A 623 -10.27 -20.37 19.16
CA TYR A 623 -10.15 -21.11 17.91
C TYR A 623 -8.72 -21.15 17.37
N TYR A 624 -8.39 -22.26 16.71
CA TYR A 624 -7.32 -22.35 15.71
C TYR A 624 -7.92 -22.69 14.35
N VAL A 625 -7.23 -22.33 13.27
CA VAL A 625 -7.73 -22.58 11.91
C VAL A 625 -7.38 -24.00 11.47
N GLY A 626 -8.32 -24.69 10.83
CA GLY A 626 -8.09 -25.99 10.17
C GLY A 626 -7.52 -27.06 11.09
N GLU A 627 -6.43 -27.70 10.67
CA GLU A 627 -5.74 -28.72 11.48
C GLU A 627 -4.97 -28.14 12.67
N GLY A 628 -4.69 -26.83 12.68
CA GLY A 628 -3.84 -26.16 13.67
C GLY A 628 -2.37 -26.55 13.60
N THR A 629 -1.95 -27.28 12.56
CA THR A 629 -0.57 -27.80 12.41
C THR A 629 0.38 -26.82 11.71
N ASN A 630 -0.14 -25.68 11.24
CA ASN A 630 0.66 -24.66 10.56
C ASN A 630 1.62 -23.92 11.50
N ILE A 631 2.81 -23.60 10.97
CA ILE A 631 3.95 -23.12 11.74
C ILE A 631 4.45 -21.75 11.29
N TRP A 632 4.93 -20.97 12.23
CA TRP A 632 5.51 -19.64 11.99
C TRP A 632 6.77 -19.44 12.83
N MET A 633 7.62 -18.52 12.38
CA MET A 633 8.67 -17.94 13.23
C MET A 633 8.11 -16.80 14.10
N ASN A 634 8.78 -16.50 15.21
CA ASN A 634 8.51 -15.35 16.07
C ASN A 634 9.78 -14.65 16.55
N VAL A 635 9.62 -13.41 16.98
CA VAL A 635 10.66 -12.52 17.50
C VAL A 635 10.07 -11.59 18.57
N ASP A 636 10.81 -11.33 19.64
CA ASP A 636 10.42 -10.34 20.66
C ASP A 636 10.60 -8.91 20.11
N ILE A 637 9.75 -7.97 20.52
CA ILE A 637 9.88 -6.56 20.11
C ILE A 637 11.21 -5.93 20.54
N ASP A 638 11.77 -6.31 21.70
CA ASP A 638 13.07 -5.82 22.18
C ASP A 638 14.24 -6.38 21.37
N ASP A 639 14.15 -7.65 20.95
CA ASP A 639 15.13 -8.26 20.04
C ASP A 639 15.05 -7.61 18.66
N LEU A 640 13.86 -7.24 18.20
CA LEU A 640 13.66 -6.51 16.96
C LEU A 640 14.22 -5.09 17.06
N GLU A 641 14.09 -4.39 18.20
CA GLU A 641 14.77 -3.12 18.46
C GLU A 641 16.31 -3.24 18.26
N GLU A 642 16.94 -4.31 18.79
CA GLU A 642 18.38 -4.58 18.57
C GLU A 642 18.70 -4.75 17.07
N LEU A 643 17.87 -5.47 16.31
CA LEU A 643 18.09 -5.71 14.89
C LEU A 643 18.05 -4.42 14.05
N TYR A 644 17.12 -3.50 14.34
CA TYR A 644 17.07 -2.20 13.64
C TYR A 644 18.32 -1.35 13.93
N LEU A 645 18.85 -1.39 15.16
CA LEU A 645 20.08 -0.68 15.51
C LEU A 645 21.31 -1.28 14.81
N LEU A 646 21.42 -2.61 14.74
CA LEU A 646 22.51 -3.30 14.05
C LEU A 646 22.50 -3.06 12.53
N VAL A 647 21.33 -3.15 11.89
CA VAL A 647 21.17 -2.84 10.46
C VAL A 647 21.46 -1.37 10.18
N LEU A 648 21.03 -0.44 11.05
CA LEU A 648 21.39 0.98 10.91
C LEU A 648 22.90 1.21 11.02
N GLN A 649 23.56 0.61 12.02
CA GLN A 649 25.01 0.74 12.18
C GLN A 649 25.75 0.19 10.96
N HIS A 650 25.35 -0.97 10.45
CA HIS A 650 25.90 -1.57 9.24
C HIS A 650 25.71 -0.66 8.01
N ALA A 651 24.48 -0.19 7.78
CA ALA A 651 24.13 0.71 6.68
C ALA A 651 24.94 2.00 6.68
N ILE A 652 25.17 2.59 7.86
CA ILE A 652 26.02 3.78 8.04
C ILE A 652 27.49 3.46 7.72
N THR A 653 28.02 2.31 8.16
CA THR A 653 29.42 1.94 7.88
C THR A 653 29.73 1.72 6.40
N GLN A 654 28.74 1.25 5.61
CA GLN A 654 28.92 1.00 4.18
C GLN A 654 28.58 2.18 3.27
N ALA A 655 28.04 3.29 3.79
CA ALA A 655 27.42 4.31 2.93
C ALA A 655 28.38 5.14 2.07
N GLY A 656 29.70 5.04 2.31
CA GLY A 656 30.75 5.56 1.42
C GLY A 656 31.19 4.58 0.32
N GLU A 657 30.77 3.32 0.39
CA GLU A 657 31.05 2.27 -0.61
C GLU A 657 29.99 2.29 -1.72
N LYS A 658 30.28 1.64 -2.86
CA LYS A 658 29.27 1.42 -3.91
C LYS A 658 28.22 0.42 -3.44
N ASN A 659 26.94 0.66 -3.75
CA ASN A 659 25.85 -0.27 -3.43
C ASN A 659 26.13 -1.68 -4.01
N GLY A 660 25.88 -2.70 -3.17
CA GLY A 660 26.07 -4.11 -3.50
C GLY A 660 24.86 -4.74 -4.18
N SER A 661 24.65 -6.03 -3.92
CA SER A 661 23.41 -6.71 -4.30
C SER A 661 22.27 -6.24 -3.37
N PRO A 662 21.12 -5.77 -3.88
CA PRO A 662 20.00 -5.35 -3.02
C PRO A 662 19.46 -6.51 -2.18
N TYR A 663 19.55 -7.74 -2.71
CA TYR A 663 19.18 -8.98 -2.02
C TYR A 663 20.08 -9.29 -0.81
N ALA A 664 21.28 -8.69 -0.74
CA ALA A 664 22.18 -8.83 0.41
C ALA A 664 21.85 -7.86 1.56
N ASN A 665 20.95 -6.90 1.34
CA ASN A 665 20.49 -5.92 2.33
C ASN A 665 19.07 -6.24 2.85
N PHE A 666 18.62 -7.49 2.71
CA PHE A 666 17.35 -7.99 3.21
C PHE A 666 17.60 -8.91 4.42
N TYR A 667 16.87 -8.72 5.52
CA TYR A 667 17.07 -9.42 6.80
C TYR A 667 15.75 -9.96 7.37
N TRP A 668 15.74 -11.18 7.87
CA TRP A 668 14.59 -11.73 8.60
C TRP A 668 14.64 -11.37 10.09
N GLY A 669 13.52 -10.89 10.64
CA GLY A 669 13.34 -10.78 12.09
C GLY A 669 12.71 -12.07 12.64
N SER A 670 13.51 -13.13 12.79
CA SER A 670 13.04 -14.49 13.12
C SER A 670 13.98 -15.22 14.07
N VAL A 671 13.45 -15.69 15.20
CA VAL A 671 14.21 -16.37 16.26
C VAL A 671 13.60 -17.75 16.55
N ASN A 672 12.42 -17.78 17.17
CA ASN A 672 11.81 -18.99 17.72
C ASN A 672 10.73 -19.54 16.76
N ARG A 673 10.45 -20.85 16.80
CA ARG A 673 9.44 -21.51 15.94
C ARG A 673 8.24 -21.96 16.77
N HIS A 674 7.03 -21.52 16.42
CA HIS A 674 5.78 -21.92 17.08
C HIS A 674 4.80 -22.63 16.12
N CYS A 675 3.70 -23.14 16.67
CA CYS A 675 2.63 -23.84 15.94
C CYS A 675 1.27 -23.27 16.38
N TRP A 676 0.46 -22.75 15.45
CA TRP A 676 -0.72 -21.94 15.79
C TRP A 676 -1.80 -22.70 16.56
N GLY A 677 -1.94 -24.02 16.36
CA GLY A 677 -2.81 -24.87 17.16
C GLY A 677 -2.37 -25.00 18.62
N GLU A 678 -1.06 -25.08 18.88
CA GLU A 678 -0.51 -25.13 20.25
C GLU A 678 -0.63 -23.76 20.94
N VAL A 679 -0.46 -22.66 20.21
CA VAL A 679 -0.74 -21.30 20.71
C VAL A 679 -2.19 -21.19 21.19
N ALA A 680 -3.15 -21.66 20.38
CA ALA A 680 -4.56 -21.64 20.76
C ALA A 680 -4.86 -22.53 21.98
N LYS A 681 -4.25 -23.73 22.07
CA LYS A 681 -4.39 -24.64 23.22
C LYS A 681 -3.80 -24.05 24.51
N THR A 682 -2.69 -23.32 24.44
CA THR A 682 -2.12 -22.60 25.60
C THR A 682 -2.98 -21.39 26.00
N LEU A 683 -3.58 -20.70 25.02
CA LEU A 683 -4.44 -19.54 25.24
C LEU A 683 -5.80 -19.90 25.86
N ALA A 684 -6.41 -21.04 25.49
CA ALA A 684 -7.79 -21.36 25.87
C ALA A 684 -8.02 -21.53 27.40
N PRO A 685 -7.16 -22.21 28.18
CA PRO A 685 -7.29 -22.28 29.64
C PRO A 685 -7.16 -20.91 30.32
N LEU A 686 -6.31 -20.03 29.80
CA LEU A 686 -6.09 -18.68 30.35
C LEU A 686 -7.33 -17.78 30.19
N LEU A 687 -8.02 -17.86 29.05
CA LEU A 687 -9.26 -17.12 28.82
C LEU A 687 -10.46 -17.73 29.57
N PHE A 688 -10.50 -19.06 29.70
CA PHE A 688 -11.52 -19.76 30.49
C PHE A 688 -11.41 -19.43 31.98
N ALA A 689 -10.19 -19.42 32.54
CA ALA A 689 -9.95 -19.02 33.93
C ALA A 689 -10.36 -17.57 34.24
N LYS A 690 -10.49 -16.73 33.21
CA LYS A 690 -11.02 -15.34 33.28
C LYS A 690 -12.53 -15.24 32.98
N GLY A 691 -13.23 -16.34 32.73
CA GLY A 691 -14.66 -16.38 32.36
C GLY A 691 -14.98 -15.88 30.95
N LEU A 692 -13.95 -15.64 30.13
CA LEU A 692 -14.07 -15.03 28.79
C LEU A 692 -14.49 -16.03 27.72
N THR A 693 -14.26 -17.33 27.95
CA THR A 693 -14.71 -18.44 27.10
C THR A 693 -15.56 -19.43 27.90
N ASP A 694 -16.37 -20.23 27.21
CA ASP A 694 -17.24 -21.26 27.79
C ASP A 694 -16.55 -22.64 27.94
N SER A 695 -15.30 -22.77 27.47
CA SER A 695 -14.48 -23.96 27.63
C SER A 695 -12.98 -23.59 27.73
N PRO A 696 -12.17 -24.36 28.49
CA PRO A 696 -10.71 -24.27 28.48
C PRO A 696 -10.07 -24.91 27.23
N GLU A 697 -10.85 -25.58 26.38
CA GLU A 697 -10.36 -26.25 25.17
C GLU A 697 -10.43 -25.33 23.94
N ALA A 698 -9.35 -25.29 23.16
CA ALA A 698 -9.34 -24.66 21.84
C ALA A 698 -9.98 -25.57 20.79
N LYS A 699 -10.76 -24.98 19.86
CA LYS A 699 -11.46 -25.73 18.80
C LYS A 699 -10.95 -25.36 17.41
N SER A 700 -11.06 -26.30 16.47
CA SER A 700 -10.84 -26.01 15.04
C SER A 700 -11.96 -25.11 14.50
N ILE A 701 -11.61 -24.22 13.56
CA ILE A 701 -12.57 -23.47 12.72
C ILE A 701 -12.14 -23.55 11.25
N GLU A 702 -13.11 -23.63 10.33
CA GLU A 702 -12.83 -23.62 8.89
C GLU A 702 -12.12 -22.30 8.47
N PRO A 703 -11.15 -22.36 7.53
CA PRO A 703 -10.47 -21.17 7.01
C PRO A 703 -11.42 -20.07 6.53
N GLY A 704 -11.14 -18.82 6.93
CA GLY A 704 -11.89 -17.64 6.51
C GLY A 704 -13.25 -17.43 7.19
N LYS A 705 -13.69 -18.29 8.13
CA LYS A 705 -14.93 -18.06 8.91
C LYS A 705 -14.80 -16.88 9.87
N GLU A 706 -13.64 -16.73 10.52
CA GLU A 706 -13.33 -15.60 11.39
C GLU A 706 -12.15 -14.79 10.80
N PRO A 707 -12.40 -13.61 10.20
CA PRO A 707 -11.37 -12.79 9.57
C PRO A 707 -10.19 -12.40 10.48
N LEU A 708 -10.39 -12.30 11.81
CA LEU A 708 -9.30 -12.04 12.76
C LEU A 708 -8.21 -13.11 12.76
N LEU A 709 -8.54 -14.35 12.38
CA LEU A 709 -7.64 -15.51 12.36
C LEU A 709 -6.99 -15.76 10.99
N ASN A 710 -7.26 -14.91 9.97
CA ASN A 710 -6.66 -15.08 8.64
C ASN A 710 -5.12 -15.01 8.68
N GLY A 711 -4.55 -14.18 9.56
CA GLY A 711 -3.09 -14.07 9.76
C GLY A 711 -2.46 -15.23 10.52
N THR A 712 -3.25 -16.21 10.98
CA THR A 712 -2.80 -17.42 11.69
C THR A 712 -3.19 -18.70 10.95
N ALA A 713 -3.53 -18.59 9.65
CA ALA A 713 -4.09 -19.66 8.81
C ALA A 713 -3.11 -20.26 7.79
N ASN A 714 -1.85 -19.82 7.81
CA ASN A 714 -0.80 -20.16 6.84
C ASN A 714 0.51 -20.51 7.55
N ASN A 715 1.53 -20.95 6.81
CA ASN A 715 2.89 -21.16 7.29
C ASN A 715 3.80 -19.98 6.93
N SER A 716 4.86 -19.73 7.71
CA SER A 716 5.94 -18.79 7.37
C SER A 716 7.25 -19.20 8.06
N VAL A 717 8.22 -19.70 7.29
CA VAL A 717 9.40 -20.39 7.82
C VAL A 717 10.70 -19.77 7.30
N THR A 718 11.36 -18.98 8.13
CA THR A 718 12.53 -18.16 7.76
C THR A 718 13.69 -18.36 8.74
N LYS A 719 14.93 -18.12 8.28
CA LYS A 719 16.16 -18.25 9.08
C LYS A 719 17.05 -17.02 8.90
N ALA A 720 17.32 -16.33 10.00
CA ALA A 720 17.95 -15.01 10.03
C ALA A 720 19.50 -15.06 10.11
N ASP A 721 20.15 -15.94 9.34
CA ASP A 721 21.62 -16.12 9.40
C ASP A 721 22.39 -14.83 9.11
N ARG A 722 21.85 -13.95 8.26
CA ARG A 722 22.43 -12.62 7.98
C ARG A 722 22.36 -11.70 9.20
N ALA A 723 21.25 -11.71 9.94
CA ALA A 723 21.10 -10.95 11.18
C ALA A 723 22.09 -11.47 12.25
N PHE A 724 22.18 -12.79 12.43
CA PHE A 724 23.16 -13.40 13.34
C PHE A 724 24.62 -13.09 12.91
N ALA A 725 24.90 -13.02 11.60
CA ALA A 725 26.21 -12.63 11.07
C ALA A 725 26.56 -11.15 11.31
N LEU A 726 25.57 -10.25 11.41
CA LEU A 726 25.77 -8.88 11.91
C LEU A 726 26.03 -8.82 13.43
N GLY A 727 25.92 -9.94 14.14
CA GLY A 727 26.19 -10.05 15.57
C GLY A 727 24.96 -9.97 16.48
N TRP A 728 23.75 -10.00 15.91
CA TRP A 728 22.47 -10.02 16.63
C TRP A 728 22.40 -11.17 17.63
N LYS A 729 22.00 -10.87 18.88
CA LYS A 729 21.95 -11.84 19.98
C LYS A 729 20.61 -11.74 20.73
N PRO A 730 19.53 -12.21 20.09
CA PRO A 730 18.19 -12.20 20.68
C PRO A 730 18.15 -12.97 22.01
N LYS A 731 17.39 -12.44 22.96
CA LYS A 731 17.20 -12.93 24.34
C LYS A 731 15.78 -12.70 24.86
N GLY A 732 14.90 -12.12 24.05
CA GLY A 732 13.51 -11.90 24.39
C GLY A 732 12.70 -13.18 24.43
N LYS A 733 11.40 -13.04 24.72
CA LYS A 733 10.48 -14.13 25.00
C LYS A 733 10.23 -14.97 23.76
N THR A 734 9.96 -16.27 23.94
CA THR A 734 9.18 -16.99 22.93
C THR A 734 7.74 -16.49 22.92
N LEU A 735 7.02 -16.72 21.83
CA LEU A 735 5.60 -16.40 21.74
C LEU A 735 4.81 -17.04 22.88
N GLU A 736 5.09 -18.29 23.22
CA GLU A 736 4.46 -19.04 24.31
C GLU A 736 4.66 -18.36 25.68
N GLU A 737 5.86 -17.85 25.94
CA GLU A 737 6.20 -17.09 27.16
C GLU A 737 5.55 -15.69 27.19
N ALA A 738 5.26 -15.11 26.02
CA ALA A 738 4.58 -13.82 25.90
C ALA A 738 3.06 -13.92 26.10
N ILE A 739 2.43 -15.10 25.90
CA ILE A 739 0.96 -15.25 25.91
C ILE A 739 0.28 -14.59 27.13
N PRO A 740 0.71 -14.81 28.39
CA PRO A 740 0.01 -14.24 29.54
C PRO A 740 0.01 -12.71 29.54
N GLU A 741 1.12 -12.08 29.16
CA GLU A 741 1.27 -10.62 29.17
C GLU A 741 0.50 -9.96 28.02
N ASP A 742 0.58 -10.53 26.81
CA ASP A 742 -0.20 -10.07 25.65
C ASP A 742 -1.71 -10.24 25.86
N VAL A 743 -2.15 -11.24 26.63
CA VAL A 743 -3.56 -11.40 27.05
C VAL A 743 -3.98 -10.26 27.97
N GLU A 744 -3.26 -9.97 29.06
CA GLU A 744 -3.63 -8.86 29.95
C GLU A 744 -3.58 -7.51 29.22
N LEU A 745 -2.57 -7.27 28.38
CA LEU A 745 -2.45 -6.02 27.63
C LEU A 745 -3.55 -5.87 26.56
N THR A 746 -3.98 -6.97 25.93
CA THR A 746 -5.15 -6.93 25.03
C THR A 746 -6.40 -6.53 25.81
N LEU A 747 -6.68 -7.21 26.92
CA LEU A 747 -7.89 -6.96 27.73
C LEU A 747 -7.91 -5.56 28.36
N ALA A 748 -6.75 -5.00 28.69
CA ALA A 748 -6.60 -3.63 29.19
C ALA A 748 -6.77 -2.54 28.12
N LEU A 749 -6.70 -2.88 26.82
CA LEU A 749 -6.75 -1.93 25.71
C LEU A 749 -7.96 -2.11 24.76
N GLY A 750 -8.66 -3.25 24.82
CA GLY A 750 -9.86 -3.59 24.03
C GLY A 750 -9.55 -4.29 22.71
#